data_AF-A0A9D1F001-F1
#
_entry.id   AF-A0A9D1F001-F1
#
_cell.length_a   1.000
_cell.length_b   1.000
_cell.length_c   1.000
_cell.angle_alpha   90.00
_cell.angle_beta   90.00
_cell.angle_gamma   90.00
#
_symmetry.space_group_name_H-M   'P 1'
#
loop_
_entity.id
_entity.type
_entity.pdbx_description
1 polymer ?
#
loop_
_entity_poly.entity_id
_entity_poly.type
_entity_poly.pdbx_seq_one_letter_code
_entity_poly.pdbx_strand_id
1 'polypeptide(L)'
;MTEETYERAINKEPYLVLDSYDEYKSVFKKFPSLYVVLFSEDNLSAFLEHRMGSLIRIGANICINKDFPSADVQTKIQDAFDKLGKKILDNKDIELALRYQITYKSVLKFFKAISSPRYNYYDEHRYIVDDLNNRWLEEKGHSFSYEIPFDEIKKQFDNPSIPWYLKQIMLTHSRNSKKGKVEHFCVHAMQIGRTSLTELVSTNLDTNDHFGMMTQQLIGIYNNIYCNALNYYISNPEKWGNFYNNTENILSYIFKIVNEDISQVQRQLQSLYKKGQEYLFNKEQKEEEKQDSAIDFTLTNITLIERVLRIIYIAEKKEANSFYNSDKLTLGILLNYYDINNPLIKILTVELMQYLSYCLIRDKDEIGREVGLNLRNSIAHDNFDRDKFNNANGILALLLLTSAINALFLYYNNLSAERNKEKLEKEQIRIKAIKARDNLFNELKKYTEEGKRLLEQLHEQYKKIPGIENIDENQDVEDIRAQLQNLINGEAKDSDEYKKYLEILNESDKKELQVSLKFIDYYLFLYMTRQNLFSEKYSQYMKELEDKGLFFCMMSTPDIPEEILFSDDNVELVGQLYALKLREILKNVVLGDDQISRCCEDAINLYEDKDFSPCALTLMRSISENIKVLEKTVFEYSKSDKLSAFDYYESSANKILNFYNQINCPLEQWDGKSLNYYDMQKDNPTYTITDLDCIKLFILLSPIKELTALFQVLNWLLKKQATSSGIKNILENYRN
;
A
#
# COMPACT_ATOMS: atom_id res chain seq x y z
N MET A 1 -18.57 21.79 61.64
CA MET A 1 -17.88 23.09 61.68
C MET A 1 -18.91 24.21 61.56
N THR A 2 -18.69 25.32 62.28
CA THR A 2 -19.54 26.52 62.23
C THR A 2 -19.08 27.47 61.12
N GLU A 3 -19.96 28.39 60.70
CA GLU A 3 -19.65 29.45 59.73
C GLU A 3 -18.40 30.25 60.13
N GLU A 4 -18.31 30.67 61.40
CA GLU A 4 -17.14 31.36 61.97
C GLU A 4 -15.82 30.59 61.80
N THR A 5 -15.86 29.25 61.77
CA THR A 5 -14.64 28.46 61.60
C THR A 5 -14.10 28.59 60.17
N TYR A 6 -15.00 28.62 59.19
CA TYR A 6 -14.64 28.82 57.79
C TYR A 6 -14.27 30.26 57.50
N GLU A 7 -14.94 31.24 58.13
CA GLU A 7 -14.57 32.64 58.05
C GLU A 7 -13.13 32.88 58.54
N ARG A 8 -12.75 32.30 59.70
CA ARG A 8 -11.37 32.35 60.19
C ARG A 8 -10.38 31.69 59.23
N ALA A 9 -10.75 30.59 58.59
CA ALA A 9 -9.89 29.91 57.62
C ALA A 9 -9.66 30.79 56.37
N ILE A 10 -10.71 31.44 55.87
CA ILE A 10 -10.63 32.40 54.76
C ILE A 10 -9.74 33.58 55.13
N ASN A 11 -9.92 34.17 56.31
CA ASN A 11 -9.14 35.32 56.74
C ASN A 11 -7.66 34.99 57.00
N LYS A 12 -7.34 33.75 57.37
CA LYS A 12 -5.97 33.32 57.64
C LYS A 12 -5.22 32.89 56.37
N GLU A 13 -5.87 32.12 55.50
CA GLU A 13 -5.25 31.51 54.31
C GLU A 13 -6.19 31.61 53.08
N PRO A 14 -6.50 32.83 52.59
CA PRO A 14 -7.50 33.03 51.54
C PRO A 14 -7.11 32.35 50.20
N TYR A 15 -5.81 32.25 49.89
CA TYR A 15 -5.32 31.63 48.67
C TYR A 15 -5.61 30.12 48.60
N LEU A 16 -5.46 29.40 49.72
CA LEU A 16 -5.74 27.97 49.79
C LEU A 16 -7.22 27.69 49.58
N VAL A 17 -8.08 28.55 50.14
CA VAL A 17 -9.54 28.43 49.95
C VAL A 17 -9.94 28.71 48.50
N LEU A 18 -9.28 29.69 47.85
CA LEU A 18 -9.49 29.96 46.43
C LEU A 18 -9.01 28.78 45.55
N ASP A 19 -7.81 28.26 45.78
CA ASP A 19 -7.24 27.18 44.96
C ASP A 19 -8.05 25.86 45.11
N SER A 20 -8.57 25.59 46.31
CA SER A 20 -9.47 24.46 46.61
C SER A 20 -10.97 24.80 46.49
N TYR A 21 -11.34 25.85 45.76
CA TYR A 21 -12.73 26.34 45.71
C TYR A 21 -13.78 25.26 45.39
N ASP A 22 -13.46 24.32 44.51
CA ASP A 22 -14.38 23.24 44.14
C ASP A 22 -14.75 22.33 45.33
N GLU A 23 -13.81 22.11 46.25
CA GLU A 23 -14.04 21.35 47.49
C GLU A 23 -14.91 22.15 48.48
N TYR A 24 -14.72 23.46 48.53
CA TYR A 24 -15.47 24.37 49.41
C TYR A 24 -16.85 24.78 48.86
N LYS A 25 -17.22 24.43 47.63
CA LYS A 25 -18.54 24.76 47.03
C LYS A 25 -19.72 24.38 47.91
N SER A 26 -19.68 23.21 48.55
CA SER A 26 -20.75 22.74 49.43
C SER A 26 -20.90 23.62 50.69
N VAL A 27 -19.77 24.14 51.20
CA VAL A 27 -19.71 25.04 52.35
C VAL A 27 -20.26 26.41 51.98
N PHE A 28 -19.85 26.98 50.85
CA PHE A 28 -20.36 28.27 50.40
C PHE A 28 -21.86 28.24 50.05
N LYS A 29 -22.38 27.12 49.54
CA LYS A 29 -23.83 26.93 49.37
C LYS A 29 -24.57 26.94 50.70
N LYS A 30 -23.96 26.37 51.75
CA LYS A 30 -24.54 26.33 53.10
C LYS A 30 -24.45 27.68 53.82
N PHE A 31 -23.39 28.44 53.59
CA PHE A 31 -23.15 29.75 54.20
C PHE A 31 -22.78 30.81 53.14
N PRO A 32 -23.76 31.38 52.42
CA PRO A 32 -23.50 32.29 51.29
C PRO A 32 -22.79 33.61 51.68
N SER A 33 -22.93 34.06 52.91
CA SER A 33 -22.22 35.19 53.52
C SER A 33 -20.69 35.09 53.37
N LEU A 34 -20.13 33.87 53.39
CA LEU A 34 -18.69 33.63 53.24
C LEU A 34 -18.15 34.04 51.86
N TYR A 35 -19.00 34.16 50.84
CA TYR A 35 -18.58 34.70 49.54
C TYR A 35 -18.10 36.15 49.65
N VAL A 36 -18.77 36.96 50.49
CA VAL A 36 -18.39 38.37 50.70
C VAL A 36 -17.05 38.48 51.42
N VAL A 37 -16.75 37.53 52.30
CA VAL A 37 -15.47 37.45 53.03
C VAL A 37 -14.34 37.02 52.08
N LEU A 38 -14.56 35.95 51.30
CA LEU A 38 -13.54 35.48 50.36
C LEU A 38 -13.23 36.51 49.27
N PHE A 39 -14.25 37.18 48.74
CA PHE A 39 -14.11 38.20 47.69
C PHE A 39 -14.19 39.63 48.24
N SER A 40 -13.62 39.86 49.42
CA SER A 40 -13.38 41.21 49.95
C SER A 40 -12.39 41.97 49.04
N GLU A 41 -12.36 43.30 49.10
CA GLU A 41 -11.42 44.09 48.28
C GLU A 41 -9.95 43.72 48.52
N ASP A 42 -9.57 43.47 49.78
CA ASP A 42 -8.21 43.06 50.14
C ASP A 42 -7.83 41.70 49.54
N ASN A 43 -8.73 40.71 49.67
CA ASN A 43 -8.52 39.38 49.11
C ASN A 43 -8.49 39.42 47.58
N LEU A 44 -9.38 40.18 46.93
CA LEU A 44 -9.39 40.34 45.48
C LEU A 44 -8.09 40.96 44.97
N SER A 45 -7.58 42.00 45.63
CA SER A 45 -6.30 42.63 45.28
C SER A 45 -5.15 41.63 45.38
N ALA A 46 -5.12 40.86 46.46
CA ALA A 46 -4.13 39.82 46.71
C ALA A 46 -4.21 38.65 45.70
N PHE A 47 -5.43 38.26 45.29
CA PHE A 47 -5.66 37.24 44.29
C PHE A 47 -5.25 37.70 42.89
N LEU A 48 -5.53 38.95 42.52
CA LEU A 48 -5.08 39.52 41.26
C LEU A 48 -3.53 39.51 41.18
N GLU A 49 -2.83 39.74 42.28
CA GLU A 49 -1.37 39.75 42.29
C GLU A 49 -0.74 38.35 42.28
N HIS A 50 -1.28 37.40 43.05
CA HIS A 50 -0.60 36.12 43.32
C HIS A 50 -1.34 34.87 42.82
N ARG A 51 -2.63 34.98 42.46
CA ARG A 51 -3.50 33.85 42.08
C ARG A 51 -4.46 34.19 40.93
N MET A 52 -4.00 35.03 39.99
CA MET A 52 -4.80 35.52 38.86
C MET A 52 -5.48 34.40 38.07
N GLY A 53 -4.77 33.31 37.78
CA GLY A 53 -5.32 32.17 37.02
C GLY A 53 -6.51 31.50 37.73
N SER A 54 -6.36 31.19 39.02
CA SER A 54 -7.44 30.64 39.85
C SER A 54 -8.63 31.60 39.93
N LEU A 55 -8.35 32.89 40.13
CA LEU A 55 -9.38 33.93 40.20
C LEU A 55 -10.16 34.07 38.88
N ILE A 56 -9.50 34.01 37.71
CA ILE A 56 -10.20 34.04 36.42
C ILE A 56 -11.15 32.86 36.29
N ARG A 57 -10.68 31.64 36.56
CA ARG A 57 -11.49 30.41 36.45
C ARG A 57 -12.71 30.46 37.36
N ILE A 58 -12.51 30.83 38.62
CA ILE A 58 -13.56 30.81 39.64
C ILE A 58 -14.49 32.02 39.48
N GLY A 59 -13.92 33.21 39.32
CA GLY A 59 -14.65 34.45 39.14
C GLY A 59 -15.51 34.44 37.89
N ALA A 60 -15.02 33.92 36.76
CA ALA A 60 -15.84 33.80 35.56
C ALA A 60 -17.04 32.86 35.78
N ASN A 61 -16.82 31.70 36.40
CA ASN A 61 -17.91 30.78 36.75
C ASN A 61 -18.95 31.44 37.68
N ILE A 62 -18.50 32.26 38.64
CA ILE A 62 -19.40 33.01 39.53
C ILE A 62 -20.22 34.05 38.76
N CYS A 63 -19.58 34.83 37.88
CA CYS A 63 -20.24 35.90 37.12
C CYS A 63 -21.21 35.40 36.03
N ILE A 64 -20.97 34.22 35.45
CA ILE A 64 -21.86 33.63 34.42
C ILE A 64 -23.06 32.91 35.05
N ASN A 65 -22.90 32.41 36.28
CA ASN A 65 -23.95 31.67 36.96
C ASN A 65 -25.10 32.60 37.40
N LYS A 66 -26.24 32.49 36.71
CA LYS A 66 -27.44 33.28 36.98
C LYS A 66 -28.06 33.01 38.36
N ASP A 67 -27.82 31.83 38.92
CA ASP A 67 -28.35 31.41 40.22
C ASP A 67 -27.37 31.68 41.37
N PHE A 68 -26.33 32.47 41.13
CA PHE A 68 -25.35 32.80 42.17
C PHE A 68 -25.97 33.70 43.25
N PRO A 69 -25.74 33.43 44.55
CA PRO A 69 -26.52 34.03 45.63
C PRO A 69 -26.24 35.52 45.90
N SER A 70 -25.20 36.12 45.30
CA SER A 70 -24.81 37.51 45.55
C SER A 70 -24.35 38.24 44.29
N ALA A 71 -25.19 39.16 43.79
CA ALA A 71 -24.84 40.05 42.69
C ALA A 71 -23.72 41.04 43.07
N ASP A 72 -23.66 41.46 44.34
CA ASP A 72 -22.61 42.35 44.85
C ASP A 72 -21.20 41.73 44.69
N VAL A 73 -21.07 40.43 44.96
CA VAL A 73 -19.80 39.70 44.76
C VAL A 73 -19.43 39.64 43.27
N GLN A 74 -20.40 39.40 42.39
CA GLN A 74 -20.16 39.41 40.93
C GLN A 74 -19.67 40.78 40.45
N THR A 75 -20.29 41.87 40.94
CA THR A 75 -19.89 43.24 40.62
C THR A 75 -18.50 43.55 41.16
N LYS A 76 -18.21 43.19 42.42
CA LYS A 76 -16.87 43.39 43.03
C LYS A 76 -15.76 42.72 42.25
N ILE A 77 -15.95 41.46 41.83
CA ILE A 77 -14.96 40.76 41.01
C ILE A 77 -14.75 41.51 39.68
N GLN A 78 -15.84 41.85 38.97
CA GLN A 78 -15.75 42.55 37.69
C GLN A 78 -15.09 43.94 37.81
N ASP A 79 -15.39 44.67 38.87
CA ASP A 79 -14.83 46.00 39.11
C ASP A 79 -13.36 45.94 39.56
N ALA A 80 -12.94 44.87 40.25
CA ALA A 80 -11.52 44.65 40.54
C ALA A 80 -10.69 44.45 39.26
N PHE A 81 -11.19 43.65 38.31
CA PHE A 81 -10.57 43.51 36.98
C PHE A 81 -10.63 44.81 36.17
N ASP A 82 -11.70 45.59 36.28
CA ASP A 82 -11.85 46.88 35.58
C ASP A 82 -10.88 47.94 36.13
N LYS A 83 -10.77 48.06 37.46
CA LYS A 83 -9.79 48.93 38.12
C LYS A 83 -8.36 48.57 37.69
N LEU A 84 -8.04 47.28 37.62
CA LEU A 84 -6.74 46.81 37.16
C LEU A 84 -6.48 47.13 35.68
N GLY A 85 -7.46 46.90 34.81
CA GLY A 85 -7.38 47.22 33.38
C GLY A 85 -7.11 48.70 33.13
N LYS A 86 -7.89 49.60 33.76
CA LYS A 86 -7.69 51.05 33.68
C LYS A 86 -6.33 51.48 34.21
N LYS A 87 -5.92 50.97 35.37
CA LYS A 87 -4.59 51.24 35.95
C LYS A 87 -3.46 50.90 34.98
N ILE A 88 -3.60 49.81 34.22
CA ILE A 88 -2.61 49.42 33.20
C ILE A 88 -2.62 50.40 32.03
N LEU A 89 -3.80 50.76 31.49
CA LEU A 89 -3.91 51.69 30.37
C LEU A 89 -3.40 53.10 30.68
N ASP A 90 -3.58 53.56 31.92
CA ASP A 90 -3.10 54.88 32.36
C ASP A 90 -1.59 54.91 32.65
N ASN A 91 -0.92 53.76 32.67
CA ASN A 91 0.49 53.66 33.04
C ASN A 91 1.43 53.96 31.86
N LYS A 92 2.46 54.77 32.11
CA LYS A 92 3.48 55.17 31.11
C LYS A 92 4.89 54.73 31.48
N ASP A 93 5.05 53.99 32.58
CA ASP A 93 6.32 53.49 33.07
C ASP A 93 6.76 52.27 32.24
N ILE A 94 7.83 52.48 31.48
CA ILE A 94 8.36 51.48 30.55
C ILE A 94 8.89 50.24 31.29
N GLU A 95 9.37 50.38 32.53
CA GLU A 95 9.93 49.25 33.30
C GLU A 95 8.86 48.22 33.69
N LEU A 96 7.59 48.62 33.69
CA LEU A 96 6.45 47.75 33.98
C LEU A 96 5.82 47.12 32.73
N ALA A 97 6.30 47.46 31.53
CA ALA A 97 5.68 47.09 30.26
C ALA A 97 5.42 45.58 30.12
N LEU A 98 6.44 44.75 30.36
CA LEU A 98 6.32 43.28 30.27
C LEU A 98 5.34 42.70 31.29
N ARG A 99 5.39 43.17 32.55
CA ARG A 99 4.49 42.73 33.62
C ARG A 99 3.04 43.08 33.27
N TYR A 100 2.81 44.29 32.77
CA TYR A 100 1.49 44.74 32.39
C TYR A 100 0.98 44.10 31.10
N GLN A 101 1.83 43.75 30.15
CA GLN A 101 1.40 42.98 28.98
C GLN A 101 0.76 41.64 29.41
N ILE A 102 1.42 40.89 30.30
CA ILE A 102 0.91 39.60 30.82
C ILE A 102 -0.38 39.81 31.63
N THR A 103 -0.39 40.84 32.48
CA THR A 103 -1.54 41.14 33.34
C THR A 103 -2.76 41.61 32.53
N TYR A 104 -2.54 42.40 31.48
CA TYR A 104 -3.59 42.92 30.60
C TYR A 104 -4.25 41.81 29.78
N LYS A 105 -3.46 40.83 29.26
CA LYS A 105 -4.01 39.61 28.64
C LYS A 105 -4.95 38.87 29.59
N SER A 106 -4.62 38.82 30.88
CA SER A 106 -5.45 38.19 31.92
C SER A 106 -6.77 38.93 32.13
N VAL A 107 -6.77 40.26 32.09
CA VAL A 107 -7.98 41.10 32.12
C VAL A 107 -8.88 40.83 30.91
N LEU A 108 -8.32 40.82 29.69
CA LEU A 108 -9.06 40.48 28.48
C LEU A 108 -9.66 39.07 28.56
N LYS A 109 -8.88 38.08 29.03
CA LYS A 109 -9.34 36.70 29.18
C LYS A 109 -10.54 36.60 30.13
N PHE A 110 -10.52 37.33 31.24
CA PHE A 110 -11.64 37.37 32.18
C PHE A 110 -12.91 37.95 31.54
N PHE A 111 -12.84 39.16 30.95
CA PHE A 111 -14.03 39.79 30.36
C PHE A 111 -14.58 39.02 29.16
N LYS A 112 -13.70 38.37 28.38
CA LYS A 112 -14.10 37.46 27.30
C LYS A 112 -14.84 36.24 27.85
N ALA A 113 -14.33 35.63 28.92
CA ALA A 113 -14.93 34.42 29.50
C ALA A 113 -16.37 34.66 29.97
N ILE A 114 -16.67 35.85 30.48
CA ILE A 114 -18.01 36.23 30.94
C ILE A 114 -18.86 36.91 29.87
N SER A 115 -18.39 36.99 28.62
CA SER A 115 -19.05 37.70 27.51
C SER A 115 -19.46 39.14 27.85
N SER A 116 -18.62 39.86 28.61
CA SER A 116 -18.92 41.24 29.02
C SER A 116 -18.63 42.25 27.91
N PRO A 117 -19.47 43.28 27.70
CA PRO A 117 -19.18 44.38 26.77
C PRO A 117 -17.87 45.12 27.09
N ARG A 118 -17.38 45.08 28.34
CA ARG A 118 -16.09 45.66 28.74
C ARG A 118 -14.92 45.04 27.96
N TYR A 119 -15.06 43.80 27.47
CA TYR A 119 -14.05 43.18 26.60
C TYR A 119 -13.74 44.05 25.38
N ASN A 120 -14.77 44.55 24.69
CA ASN A 120 -14.58 45.34 23.47
C ASN A 120 -13.78 46.62 23.75
N TYR A 121 -14.08 47.30 24.86
CA TYR A 121 -13.33 48.49 25.29
C TYR A 121 -11.84 48.19 25.48
N TYR A 122 -11.51 47.14 26.24
CA TYR A 122 -10.10 46.79 26.48
C TYR A 122 -9.41 46.23 25.23
N ASP A 123 -10.13 45.55 24.34
CA ASP A 123 -9.57 45.05 23.08
C ASP A 123 -9.22 46.22 22.14
N GLU A 124 -10.11 47.21 22.02
CA GLU A 124 -9.90 48.45 21.25
C GLU A 124 -8.72 49.28 21.78
N HIS A 125 -8.46 49.27 23.10
CA HIS A 125 -7.37 50.05 23.73
C HIS A 125 -6.08 49.26 23.91
N ARG A 126 -6.03 48.01 23.44
CA ARG A 126 -4.85 47.15 23.57
C ARG A 126 -3.57 47.77 22.97
N TYR A 127 -3.72 48.57 21.91
CA TYR A 127 -2.59 49.24 21.26
C TYR A 127 -1.75 50.11 22.21
N ILE A 128 -2.33 50.64 23.29
CA ILE A 128 -1.62 51.44 24.30
C ILE A 128 -0.60 50.57 25.05
N VAL A 129 -1.00 49.36 25.42
CA VAL A 129 -0.12 48.39 26.09
C VAL A 129 0.94 47.87 25.12
N ASP A 130 0.56 47.62 23.87
CA ASP A 130 1.49 47.18 22.82
C ASP A 130 2.54 48.27 22.50
N ASP A 131 2.16 49.55 22.46
CA ASP A 131 3.09 50.69 22.30
C ASP A 131 4.11 50.76 23.44
N LEU A 132 3.65 50.67 24.70
CA LEU A 132 4.53 50.68 25.86
C LEU A 132 5.53 49.50 25.83
N ASN A 133 5.06 48.32 25.41
CA ASN A 133 5.90 47.15 25.25
C ASN A 133 6.90 47.28 24.09
N ASN A 134 6.48 47.84 22.96
CA ASN A 134 7.37 48.09 21.81
C ASN A 134 8.48 49.06 22.18
N ARG A 135 8.16 50.15 22.88
CA ARG A 135 9.17 51.08 23.40
C ARG A 135 10.15 50.39 24.33
N TRP A 136 9.69 49.51 25.24
CA TRP A 136 10.59 48.75 26.11
C TRP A 136 11.52 47.84 25.30
N LEU A 137 10.98 47.15 24.29
CA LEU A 137 11.77 46.29 23.39
C LEU A 137 12.79 47.10 22.57
N GLU A 138 12.47 48.32 22.16
CA GLU A 138 13.41 49.22 21.46
C GLU A 138 14.54 49.70 22.37
N GLU A 139 14.23 50.09 23.62
CA GLU A 139 15.21 50.64 24.56
C GLU A 139 16.06 49.59 25.28
N LYS A 140 15.49 48.41 25.56
CA LYS A 140 16.08 47.37 26.41
C LYS A 140 16.20 46.00 25.75
N GLY A 141 15.50 45.80 24.63
CA GLY A 141 15.50 44.53 23.93
C GLY A 141 16.77 44.29 23.12
N HIS A 142 16.95 43.03 22.70
CA HIS A 142 17.98 42.64 21.76
C HIS A 142 17.34 42.23 20.44
N SER A 143 17.89 42.74 19.34
CA SER A 143 17.52 42.32 17.99
C SER A 143 18.49 41.26 17.48
N PHE A 144 17.93 40.28 16.77
CA PHE A 144 18.69 39.27 16.06
C PHE A 144 18.27 39.33 14.60
N SER A 145 19.24 39.35 13.70
CA SER A 145 19.02 39.31 12.26
C SER A 145 19.74 38.10 11.67
N TYR A 146 19.17 37.53 10.61
CA TYR A 146 19.78 36.47 9.82
C TYR A 146 19.72 36.85 8.35
N GLU A 147 20.72 36.43 7.59
CA GLU A 147 20.74 36.61 6.15
C GLU A 147 20.08 35.40 5.48
N ILE A 148 19.16 35.65 4.54
CA ILE A 148 18.59 34.59 3.72
C ILE A 148 19.64 34.21 2.66
N PRO A 149 20.05 32.93 2.54
CA PRO A 149 21.08 32.50 1.60
C PRO A 149 20.56 32.45 0.15
N PHE A 150 20.22 33.62 -0.41
CA PHE A 150 19.55 33.72 -1.70
C PHE A 150 20.40 33.24 -2.88
N ASP A 151 21.72 33.44 -2.81
CA ASP A 151 22.64 32.94 -3.85
C ASP A 151 22.67 31.41 -3.91
N GLU A 152 22.54 30.74 -2.75
CA GLU A 152 22.46 29.29 -2.68
C GLU A 152 21.14 28.77 -3.26
N ILE A 153 20.02 29.44 -2.90
CA ILE A 153 18.69 29.17 -3.46
C ILE A 153 18.76 29.26 -4.98
N LYS A 154 19.29 30.37 -5.52
CA LYS A 154 19.42 30.58 -6.96
C LYS A 154 20.25 29.47 -7.62
N LYS A 155 21.44 29.17 -7.07
CA LYS A 155 22.33 28.13 -7.57
C LYS A 155 21.64 26.76 -7.63
N GLN A 156 20.82 26.43 -6.64
CA GLN A 156 20.10 25.17 -6.58
C GLN A 156 18.97 25.09 -7.60
N PHE A 157 18.14 26.13 -7.71
CA PHE A 157 16.96 26.12 -8.59
C PHE A 157 17.29 26.38 -10.07
N ASP A 158 18.41 27.04 -10.37
CA ASP A 158 18.91 27.22 -11.74
C ASP A 158 19.73 26.03 -12.23
N ASN A 159 20.05 25.06 -11.38
CA ASN A 159 20.85 23.89 -11.77
C ASN A 159 20.08 23.01 -12.79
N PRO A 160 20.59 22.84 -14.04
CA PRO A 160 19.90 22.04 -15.06
C PRO A 160 19.99 20.53 -14.82
N SER A 161 20.92 20.07 -13.99
CA SER A 161 21.07 18.64 -13.67
C SER A 161 20.00 18.13 -12.71
N ILE A 162 19.23 19.01 -12.06
CA ILE A 162 18.17 18.64 -11.15
C ILE A 162 16.83 18.68 -11.91
N PRO A 163 16.13 17.54 -12.05
CA PRO A 163 14.78 17.49 -12.62
C PRO A 163 13.81 18.45 -11.93
N TRP A 164 12.89 19.02 -12.71
CA TRP A 164 11.90 19.99 -12.21
C TRP A 164 11.04 19.47 -11.05
N TYR A 165 10.58 18.22 -11.12
CA TYR A 165 9.79 17.63 -10.01
C TYR A 165 10.60 17.53 -8.71
N LEU A 166 11.90 17.23 -8.78
CA LEU A 166 12.77 17.20 -7.60
C LEU A 166 12.97 18.60 -7.04
N LYS A 167 13.13 19.62 -7.90
CA LYS A 167 13.18 21.02 -7.44
C LYS A 167 11.93 21.39 -6.64
N GLN A 168 10.75 21.00 -7.12
CA GLN A 168 9.51 21.26 -6.38
C GLN A 168 9.46 20.53 -5.03
N ILE A 169 9.96 19.29 -4.93
CA ILE A 169 10.06 18.56 -3.65
C ILE A 169 10.98 19.29 -2.67
N MET A 170 12.12 19.80 -3.16
CA MET A 170 13.12 20.52 -2.37
C MET A 170 12.60 21.85 -1.77
N LEU A 171 11.47 22.38 -2.24
CA LEU A 171 10.83 23.56 -1.67
C LEU A 171 10.25 23.31 -0.27
N THR A 172 10.01 22.06 0.10
CA THR A 172 9.38 21.73 1.39
C THR A 172 10.07 20.59 2.12
N HIS A 173 10.76 19.70 1.39
CA HIS A 173 11.41 18.53 1.96
C HIS A 173 12.91 18.51 1.64
N SER A 174 13.71 18.02 2.58
CA SER A 174 15.15 17.85 2.40
C SER A 174 15.62 16.55 3.03
N ARG A 175 16.77 16.04 2.59
CA ARG A 175 17.33 14.81 3.15
C ARG A 175 18.03 15.11 4.46
N ASN A 176 17.57 14.47 5.54
CA ASN A 176 18.24 14.51 6.83
C ASN A 176 19.58 13.76 6.73
N SER A 177 20.70 14.47 6.86
CA SER A 177 22.04 13.91 6.73
C SER A 177 22.38 12.85 7.79
N LYS A 178 21.71 12.87 8.95
CA LYS A 178 21.92 11.90 10.04
C LYS A 178 21.05 10.66 9.91
N LYS A 179 19.80 10.81 9.47
CA LYS A 179 18.80 9.72 9.39
C LYS A 179 18.66 9.13 7.99
N GLY A 180 19.21 9.77 6.97
CA GLY A 180 19.12 9.36 5.56
C GLY A 180 17.73 9.51 4.93
N LYS A 181 16.70 9.88 5.71
CA LYS A 181 15.31 10.06 5.27
C LYS A 181 15.04 11.46 4.74
N VAL A 182 14.10 11.58 3.81
CA VAL A 182 13.59 12.87 3.32
C VAL A 182 12.50 13.33 4.29
N GLU A 183 12.69 14.49 4.90
CA GLU A 183 11.81 15.04 5.94
C GLU A 183 11.40 16.47 5.55
N HIS A 184 10.20 16.87 5.98
CA HIS A 184 9.74 18.25 5.81
C HIS A 184 10.55 19.21 6.69
N PHE A 185 10.78 20.44 6.25
CA PHE A 185 11.60 21.40 7.01
C PHE A 185 11.06 21.70 8.41
N CYS A 186 9.73 21.66 8.60
CA CYS A 186 9.09 21.89 9.90
C CYS A 186 9.53 20.86 10.95
N VAL A 187 9.83 19.62 10.55
CA VAL A 187 10.30 18.57 11.45
C VAL A 187 11.61 18.99 12.10
N HIS A 188 12.52 19.57 11.32
CA HIS A 188 13.79 20.08 11.84
C HIS A 188 13.58 21.25 12.81
N ALA A 189 12.73 22.22 12.44
CA ALA A 189 12.41 23.36 13.29
C ALA A 189 11.81 22.92 14.64
N MET A 190 10.87 21.97 14.62
CA MET A 190 10.21 21.45 15.84
C MET A 190 11.16 20.63 16.71
N GLN A 191 12.03 19.81 16.12
CA GLN A 191 13.02 19.03 16.87
C GLN A 191 14.03 19.93 17.59
N ILE A 192 14.52 20.98 16.92
CA ILE A 192 15.46 21.93 17.52
C ILE A 192 14.74 22.75 18.61
N GLY A 193 13.58 23.33 18.28
CA GLY A 193 12.83 24.21 19.19
C GLY A 193 12.45 23.54 20.51
N ARG A 194 11.94 22.30 20.47
CA ARG A 194 11.52 21.54 21.66
C ARG A 194 12.65 21.26 22.66
N THR A 195 13.91 21.33 22.25
CA THR A 195 15.07 21.08 23.11
C THR A 195 15.73 22.36 23.65
N SER A 196 15.18 23.52 23.32
CA SER A 196 15.77 24.80 23.71
C SER A 196 15.55 25.13 25.19
N LEU A 197 16.58 25.67 25.84
CA LEU A 197 16.52 26.16 27.22
C LEU A 197 15.53 27.31 27.41
N THR A 198 15.25 28.06 26.36
CA THR A 198 14.26 29.14 26.35
C THR A 198 12.82 28.66 26.52
N GLU A 199 12.56 27.36 26.39
CA GLU A 199 11.24 26.79 26.71
C GLU A 199 10.98 26.73 28.22
N LEU A 200 12.00 26.96 29.05
CA LEU A 200 11.90 26.98 30.51
C LEU A 200 11.50 28.35 31.08
N VAL A 201 11.37 29.40 30.26
CA VAL A 201 11.08 30.76 30.71
C VAL A 201 9.69 31.22 30.27
N SER A 202 9.04 32.04 31.10
CA SER A 202 7.75 32.65 30.76
C SER A 202 7.90 33.61 29.58
N THR A 203 7.02 33.50 28.59
CA THR A 203 7.05 34.33 27.38
C THR A 203 5.75 35.12 27.24
N ASN A 204 5.80 36.23 26.51
CA ASN A 204 4.62 37.02 26.19
C ASN A 204 3.85 36.47 24.97
N LEU A 205 4.37 35.45 24.28
CA LEU A 205 3.70 34.77 23.18
C LEU A 205 2.80 33.66 23.70
N ASP A 206 1.68 33.43 23.03
CA ASP A 206 0.81 32.30 23.36
C ASP A 206 1.52 31.01 22.93
N THR A 207 1.65 30.05 23.84
CA THR A 207 2.41 28.80 23.65
C THR A 207 1.56 27.60 24.05
N ASN A 208 1.86 26.44 23.44
CA ASN A 208 1.29 25.14 23.79
C ASN A 208 2.42 24.10 23.80
N ASP A 209 2.11 22.85 24.17
CA ASP A 209 3.13 21.79 24.32
C ASP A 209 3.88 21.47 23.01
N HIS A 210 3.31 21.79 21.85
CA HIS A 210 3.94 21.54 20.55
C HIS A 210 4.73 22.74 20.03
N PHE A 211 4.22 23.94 20.26
CA PHE A 211 4.67 25.22 19.73
C PHE A 211 5.07 26.16 20.88
N GLY A 212 6.22 25.85 21.45
CA GLY A 212 6.99 26.75 22.29
C GLY A 212 7.51 27.98 21.55
N MET A 213 8.10 28.94 22.28
CA MET A 213 8.57 30.20 21.68
C MET A 213 9.62 29.97 20.60
N MET A 214 10.60 29.10 20.85
CA MET A 214 11.66 28.87 19.86
C MET A 214 11.14 28.08 18.68
N THR A 215 10.26 27.11 18.91
CA THR A 215 9.62 26.39 17.80
C THR A 215 8.88 27.37 16.89
N GLN A 216 8.10 28.30 17.45
CA GLN A 216 7.40 29.32 16.66
C GLN A 216 8.37 30.24 15.90
N GLN A 217 9.44 30.71 16.54
CA GLN A 217 10.46 31.54 15.88
C GLN A 217 11.17 30.80 14.75
N LEU A 218 11.59 29.55 14.99
CA LEU A 218 12.23 28.72 13.96
C LEU A 218 11.28 28.46 12.81
N ILE A 219 10.01 28.10 13.07
CA ILE A 219 9.01 27.97 12.00
C ILE A 219 8.87 29.27 11.21
N GLY A 220 8.88 30.44 11.86
CA GLY A 220 8.87 31.74 11.19
C GLY A 220 10.10 31.95 10.28
N ILE A 221 11.31 31.67 10.78
CA ILE A 221 12.56 31.76 10.01
C ILE A 221 12.51 30.85 8.78
N TYR A 222 12.12 29.60 8.99
CA TYR A 222 12.00 28.61 7.93
C TYR A 222 10.96 29.03 6.89
N ASN A 223 9.78 29.47 7.32
CA ASN A 223 8.76 30.00 6.40
C ASN A 223 9.32 31.15 5.56
N ASN A 224 10.06 32.09 6.15
CA ASN A 224 10.69 33.17 5.39
C ASN A 224 11.68 32.63 4.35
N ILE A 225 12.55 31.69 4.70
CA ILE A 225 13.53 31.11 3.76
C ILE A 225 12.82 30.39 2.61
N TYR A 226 11.89 29.49 2.92
CA TYR A 226 11.23 28.64 1.93
C TYR A 226 10.17 29.39 1.11
N CYS A 227 9.51 30.41 1.65
CA CYS A 227 8.67 31.32 0.86
C CYS A 227 9.50 32.12 -0.14
N ASN A 228 10.71 32.58 0.23
CA ASN A 228 11.60 33.26 -0.71
C ASN A 228 12.12 32.30 -1.80
N ALA A 229 12.44 31.06 -1.44
CA ALA A 229 12.79 30.02 -2.41
C ALA A 229 11.64 29.72 -3.38
N LEU A 230 10.41 29.58 -2.87
CA LEU A 230 9.22 29.37 -3.67
C LEU A 230 8.94 30.56 -4.60
N ASN A 231 9.01 31.79 -4.08
CA ASN A 231 8.90 33.01 -4.88
C ASN A 231 9.90 33.05 -6.02
N TYR A 232 11.16 32.68 -5.76
CA TYR A 232 12.17 32.58 -6.81
C TYR A 232 11.84 31.49 -7.84
N TYR A 233 11.33 30.35 -7.37
CA TYR A 233 10.95 29.21 -8.20
C TYR A 233 9.77 29.49 -9.12
N ILE A 234 8.88 30.43 -8.77
CA ILE A 234 7.69 30.83 -9.55
C ILE A 234 7.76 32.25 -10.11
N SER A 235 8.95 32.87 -10.13
CA SER A 235 9.12 34.33 -10.31
C SER A 235 8.71 34.90 -11.66
N ASN A 236 8.37 34.07 -12.64
CA ASN A 236 7.93 34.50 -13.97
C ASN A 236 6.86 33.56 -14.54
N PRO A 237 6.12 33.97 -15.59
CA PRO A 237 5.02 33.17 -16.13
C PRO A 237 5.40 31.77 -16.61
N GLU A 238 6.60 31.60 -17.17
CA GLU A 238 7.10 30.28 -17.61
C GLU A 238 7.35 29.37 -16.41
N LYS A 239 8.05 29.88 -15.39
CA LYS A 239 8.32 29.18 -14.13
C LYS A 239 7.03 28.82 -13.39
N TRP A 240 6.05 29.71 -13.36
CA TRP A 240 4.72 29.44 -12.82
C TRP A 240 4.00 28.34 -13.58
N GLY A 241 4.01 28.39 -14.92
CA GLY A 241 3.45 27.32 -15.76
C GLY A 241 4.09 25.96 -15.49
N ASN A 242 5.42 25.92 -15.33
CA ASN A 242 6.15 24.69 -14.98
C ASN A 242 5.77 24.17 -13.58
N PHE A 243 5.67 25.05 -12.58
CA PHE A 243 5.20 24.67 -11.23
C PHE A 243 3.77 24.10 -11.28
N TYR A 244 2.87 24.76 -11.99
CA TYR A 244 1.48 24.31 -12.14
C TYR A 244 1.40 22.93 -12.81
N ASN A 245 2.06 22.76 -13.96
CA ASN A 245 2.07 21.49 -14.70
C ASN A 245 2.65 20.34 -13.85
N ASN A 246 3.73 20.59 -13.10
CA ASN A 246 4.29 19.59 -12.19
C ASN A 246 3.32 19.23 -11.06
N THR A 247 2.62 20.22 -10.51
CA THR A 247 1.60 20.00 -9.47
C THR A 247 0.45 19.14 -10.00
N GLU A 248 -0.05 19.42 -11.20
CA GLU A 248 -1.09 18.63 -11.87
C GLU A 248 -0.60 17.20 -12.16
N ASN A 249 0.63 17.03 -12.65
CA ASN A 249 1.22 15.72 -12.91
C ASN A 249 1.40 14.89 -11.64
N ILE A 250 1.90 15.51 -10.56
CA ILE A 250 2.08 14.86 -9.25
C ILE A 250 0.72 14.41 -8.69
N LEU A 251 -0.29 15.27 -8.72
CA LEU A 251 -1.63 14.92 -8.26
C LEU A 251 -2.25 13.82 -9.12
N SER A 252 -2.10 13.90 -10.45
CA SER A 252 -2.59 12.86 -11.37
C SER A 252 -1.97 11.50 -11.06
N TYR A 253 -0.66 11.48 -10.76
CA TYR A 253 0.04 10.28 -10.32
C TYR A 253 -0.52 9.73 -8.99
N ILE A 254 -0.68 10.60 -7.98
CA ILE A 254 -1.23 10.22 -6.67
C ILE A 254 -2.65 9.64 -6.83
N PHE A 255 -3.53 10.35 -7.55
CA PHE A 255 -4.92 9.96 -7.77
C PHE A 255 -5.03 8.61 -8.48
N LYS A 256 -4.16 8.36 -9.47
CA LYS A 256 -4.05 7.06 -10.12
C LYS A 256 -3.69 5.95 -9.13
N ILE A 257 -2.78 6.19 -8.18
CA ILE A 257 -2.37 5.18 -7.20
C ILE A 257 -3.49 4.83 -6.23
N VAL A 258 -4.27 5.82 -5.79
CA VAL A 258 -5.41 5.61 -4.88
C VAL A 258 -6.71 5.25 -5.59
N ASN A 259 -6.67 5.04 -6.91
CA ASN A 259 -7.81 4.71 -7.75
C ASN A 259 -8.97 5.74 -7.67
N GLU A 260 -8.62 7.03 -7.67
CA GLU A 260 -9.56 8.15 -7.70
C GLU A 260 -9.36 8.99 -8.98
N ASP A 261 -10.41 9.68 -9.43
CA ASP A 261 -10.36 10.52 -10.64
C ASP A 261 -9.89 11.95 -10.34
N ILE A 262 -8.84 12.42 -11.03
CA ILE A 262 -8.29 13.77 -10.93
C ILE A 262 -9.30 14.86 -11.31
N SER A 263 -10.31 14.52 -12.12
CA SER A 263 -11.38 15.45 -12.51
C SER A 263 -12.09 16.08 -11.31
N GLN A 264 -12.07 15.41 -10.14
CA GLN A 264 -12.63 15.89 -8.88
C GLN A 264 -11.97 17.16 -8.31
N VAL A 265 -10.76 17.51 -8.78
CA VAL A 265 -10.01 18.71 -8.36
C VAL A 265 -9.64 19.63 -9.53
N GLN A 266 -10.02 19.30 -10.77
CA GLN A 266 -9.59 20.03 -11.96
C GLN A 266 -10.02 21.51 -11.94
N ARG A 267 -11.24 21.80 -11.47
CA ARG A 267 -11.73 23.19 -11.35
C ARG A 267 -10.90 24.01 -10.38
N GLN A 268 -10.49 23.42 -9.26
CA GLN A 268 -9.66 24.06 -8.25
C GLN A 268 -8.24 24.28 -8.78
N LEU A 269 -7.69 23.35 -9.57
CA LEU A 269 -6.40 23.53 -10.24
C LEU A 269 -6.44 24.68 -11.26
N GLN A 270 -7.47 24.74 -12.10
CA GLN A 270 -7.65 25.86 -13.04
C GLN A 270 -7.79 27.21 -12.30
N SER A 271 -8.51 27.22 -11.17
CA SER A 271 -8.63 28.39 -10.32
C SER A 271 -7.28 28.80 -9.71
N LEU A 272 -6.48 27.83 -9.23
CA LEU A 272 -5.13 28.06 -8.74
C LEU A 272 -4.27 28.72 -9.82
N TYR A 273 -4.27 28.19 -11.04
CA TYR A 273 -3.49 28.74 -12.15
C TYR A 273 -3.84 30.20 -12.43
N LYS A 274 -5.13 30.50 -12.59
CA LYS A 274 -5.62 31.86 -12.92
C LYS A 274 -5.37 32.84 -11.78
N LYS A 275 -5.75 32.48 -10.55
CA LYS A 275 -5.58 33.35 -9.37
C LYS A 275 -4.12 33.56 -9.01
N GLY A 276 -3.27 32.55 -9.24
CA GLY A 276 -1.82 32.70 -9.12
C GLY A 276 -1.25 33.67 -10.14
N GLN A 277 -1.70 33.62 -11.40
CA GLN A 277 -1.26 34.61 -12.40
C GLN A 277 -1.67 36.04 -12.04
N GLU A 278 -2.92 36.23 -11.59
CA GLU A 278 -3.42 37.53 -11.13
C GLU A 278 -2.56 38.06 -9.97
N TYR A 279 -2.33 37.24 -8.93
CA TYR A 279 -1.56 37.62 -7.74
C TYR A 279 -0.07 37.87 -7.99
N LEU A 280 0.59 37.02 -8.81
CA LEU A 280 2.06 37.07 -8.98
C LEU A 280 2.50 38.11 -10.02
N PHE A 281 1.70 38.36 -11.05
CA PHE A 281 2.18 39.05 -12.26
C PHE A 281 1.39 40.31 -12.64
N ASN A 282 0.26 40.61 -11.98
CA ASN A 282 -0.51 41.80 -12.31
C ASN A 282 0.12 43.06 -11.67
N LYS A 283 0.97 43.75 -12.44
CA LYS A 283 1.71 44.94 -11.99
C LYS A 283 0.88 46.22 -11.95
N GLU A 284 -0.31 46.23 -12.55
CA GLU A 284 -1.15 47.42 -12.70
C GLU A 284 -2.16 47.61 -11.56
N GLN A 285 -2.21 46.66 -10.61
CA GLN A 285 -3.16 46.70 -9.49
C GLN A 285 -2.87 47.82 -8.50
N LYS A 286 -3.95 48.48 -8.05
CA LYS A 286 -3.93 49.34 -6.87
C LYS A 286 -3.68 48.50 -5.61
N GLU A 287 -3.30 49.15 -4.51
CA GLU A 287 -2.95 48.44 -3.26
C GLU A 287 -4.11 47.60 -2.70
N GLU A 288 -5.34 48.12 -2.75
CA GLU A 288 -6.55 47.38 -2.36
C GLU A 288 -6.79 46.14 -3.26
N GLU A 289 -6.60 46.27 -4.58
CA GLU A 289 -6.76 45.18 -5.54
C GLU A 289 -5.70 44.08 -5.38
N LYS A 290 -4.48 44.46 -4.98
CA LYS A 290 -3.40 43.50 -4.64
C LYS A 290 -3.77 42.70 -3.39
N GLN A 291 -4.33 43.38 -2.39
CA GLN A 291 -4.75 42.72 -1.16
C GLN A 291 -5.90 41.74 -1.42
N ASP A 292 -6.92 42.15 -2.19
CA ASP A 292 -7.99 41.25 -2.62
C ASP A 292 -7.45 40.03 -3.38
N SER A 293 -6.51 40.24 -4.31
CA SER A 293 -5.85 39.15 -5.04
C SER A 293 -5.08 38.20 -4.11
N ALA A 294 -4.43 38.73 -3.06
CA ALA A 294 -3.72 37.94 -2.07
C ALA A 294 -4.67 37.08 -1.23
N ILE A 295 -5.82 37.64 -0.83
CA ILE A 295 -6.87 36.94 -0.10
C ILE A 295 -7.46 35.81 -0.96
N ASP A 296 -7.84 36.12 -2.20
CA ASP A 296 -8.36 35.15 -3.17
C ASP A 296 -7.39 34.00 -3.39
N PHE A 297 -6.10 34.32 -3.60
CA PHE A 297 -5.07 33.31 -3.81
C PHE A 297 -4.85 32.44 -2.57
N THR A 298 -4.85 33.05 -1.38
CA THR A 298 -4.76 32.33 -0.10
C THR A 298 -5.93 31.35 0.06
N LEU A 299 -7.17 31.81 -0.16
CA LEU A 299 -8.37 30.97 -0.07
C LEU A 299 -8.37 29.82 -1.07
N THR A 300 -7.92 30.09 -2.31
CA THR A 300 -7.82 29.08 -3.38
C THR A 300 -6.88 27.95 -2.97
N ASN A 301 -5.71 28.28 -2.43
CA ASN A 301 -4.74 27.28 -1.96
C ASN A 301 -5.31 26.45 -0.79
N ILE A 302 -5.90 27.10 0.22
CA ILE A 302 -6.48 26.41 1.39
C ILE A 302 -7.61 25.46 0.97
N THR A 303 -8.49 25.92 0.08
CA THR A 303 -9.59 25.10 -0.44
C THR A 303 -9.08 23.86 -1.17
N LEU A 304 -8.01 24.00 -1.96
CA LEU A 304 -7.41 22.89 -2.66
C LEU A 304 -6.73 21.90 -1.69
N ILE A 305 -6.03 22.39 -0.65
CA ILE A 305 -5.47 21.54 0.42
C ILE A 305 -6.59 20.68 1.04
N GLU A 306 -7.67 21.32 1.50
CA GLU A 306 -8.78 20.62 2.15
C GLU A 306 -9.43 19.59 1.22
N ARG A 307 -9.63 19.95 -0.06
CA ARG A 307 -10.22 19.06 -1.06
C ARG A 307 -9.35 17.84 -1.33
N VAL A 308 -8.05 18.03 -1.57
CA VAL A 308 -7.11 16.94 -1.85
C VAL A 308 -7.02 16.02 -0.63
N LEU A 309 -6.79 16.56 0.57
CA LEU A 309 -6.70 15.76 1.79
C LEU A 309 -7.98 14.98 2.09
N ARG A 310 -9.16 15.55 1.82
CA ARG A 310 -10.45 14.87 1.99
C ARG A 310 -10.59 13.68 1.05
N ILE A 311 -10.22 13.83 -0.23
CA ILE A 311 -10.28 12.73 -1.21
C ILE A 311 -9.35 11.60 -0.77
N ILE A 312 -8.11 11.92 -0.43
CA ILE A 312 -7.12 10.93 0.02
C ILE A 312 -7.57 10.23 1.30
N TYR A 313 -8.06 10.98 2.30
CA TYR A 313 -8.58 10.41 3.54
C TYR A 313 -9.70 9.39 3.26
N ILE A 314 -10.64 9.75 2.38
CA ILE A 314 -11.76 8.86 2.01
C ILE A 314 -11.24 7.62 1.29
N ALA A 315 -10.32 7.77 0.33
CA ALA A 315 -9.76 6.65 -0.43
C ALA A 315 -9.07 5.64 0.49
N GLU A 316 -8.23 6.11 1.42
CA GLU A 316 -7.55 5.25 2.40
C GLU A 316 -8.54 4.56 3.36
N LYS A 317 -9.60 5.25 3.79
CA LYS A 317 -10.66 4.65 4.64
C LYS A 317 -11.43 3.56 3.90
N LYS A 318 -11.74 3.77 2.62
CA LYS A 318 -12.38 2.77 1.74
C LYS A 318 -11.49 1.54 1.58
N GLU A 319 -10.19 1.72 1.27
CA GLU A 319 -9.23 0.62 1.12
C GLU A 319 -9.13 -0.22 2.40
N ALA A 320 -9.14 0.42 3.56
CA ALA A 320 -9.12 -0.25 4.86
C ALA A 320 -10.50 -0.79 5.33
N ASN A 321 -11.56 -0.70 4.51
CA ASN A 321 -12.94 -1.08 4.87
C ASN A 321 -13.41 -0.46 6.21
N SER A 322 -13.07 0.80 6.44
CA SER A 322 -13.29 1.49 7.71
C SER A 322 -14.30 2.65 7.59
N PHE A 323 -15.08 2.88 8.65
CA PHE A 323 -16.14 3.89 8.64
C PHE A 323 -15.58 5.31 8.45
N TYR A 324 -16.26 6.09 7.62
CA TYR A 324 -16.07 7.53 7.50
C TYR A 324 -17.42 8.22 7.24
N ASN A 325 -17.58 9.45 7.75
CA ASN A 325 -18.73 10.28 7.45
C ASN A 325 -18.30 11.42 6.53
N SER A 326 -18.59 11.30 5.24
CA SER A 326 -18.18 12.27 4.22
C SER A 326 -18.60 13.69 4.56
N ASP A 327 -19.78 13.89 5.14
CA ASP A 327 -20.42 15.20 5.28
C ASP A 327 -19.87 16.00 6.47
N LYS A 328 -19.18 15.32 7.38
CA LYS A 328 -18.58 15.94 8.57
C LYS A 328 -17.08 16.20 8.45
N LEU A 329 -16.43 15.79 7.35
CA LEU A 329 -14.99 15.96 7.15
C LEU A 329 -14.63 17.44 6.96
N THR A 330 -14.21 18.05 8.06
CA THR A 330 -13.61 19.39 8.08
C THR A 330 -12.09 19.29 8.15
N LEU A 331 -11.39 20.37 7.83
CA LEU A 331 -9.94 20.44 7.99
C LEU A 331 -9.47 20.08 9.42
N GLY A 332 -10.24 20.41 10.45
CA GLY A 332 -9.94 20.02 11.83
C GLY A 332 -10.00 18.51 12.08
N ILE A 333 -10.89 17.79 11.40
CA ILE A 333 -10.92 16.31 11.45
C ILE A 333 -9.77 15.72 10.64
N LEU A 334 -9.52 16.25 9.43
CA LEU A 334 -8.45 15.77 8.56
C LEU A 334 -7.09 15.91 9.23
N LEU A 335 -6.86 17.01 9.94
CA LEU A 335 -5.61 17.30 10.65
C LEU A 335 -5.61 16.84 12.12
N ASN A 336 -6.61 16.07 12.56
CA ASN A 336 -6.62 15.52 13.91
C ASN A 336 -5.59 14.39 14.03
N TYR A 337 -4.40 14.73 14.52
CA TYR A 337 -3.29 13.80 14.74
C TYR A 337 -3.39 13.01 16.06
N TYR A 338 -4.37 13.30 16.92
CA TYR A 338 -4.67 12.47 18.10
C TYR A 338 -5.52 11.24 17.78
N ASP A 339 -6.25 11.25 16.65
CA ASP A 339 -6.97 10.07 16.19
C ASP A 339 -5.98 9.11 15.52
N ILE A 340 -5.55 8.10 16.26
CA ILE A 340 -4.64 7.04 15.77
C ILE A 340 -5.17 6.32 14.51
N ASN A 341 -6.48 6.37 14.25
CA ASN A 341 -7.09 5.77 13.07
C ASN A 341 -7.12 6.72 11.87
N ASN A 342 -6.62 7.95 12.00
CA ASN A 342 -6.55 8.90 10.91
C ASN A 342 -5.50 8.44 9.89
N PRO A 343 -5.89 8.05 8.66
CA PRO A 343 -4.96 7.53 7.66
C PRO A 343 -3.94 8.57 7.19
N LEU A 344 -4.20 9.87 7.39
CA LEU A 344 -3.26 10.91 6.99
C LEU A 344 -2.01 10.96 7.89
N ILE A 345 -2.03 10.37 9.09
CA ILE A 345 -0.88 10.36 10.00
C ILE A 345 0.34 9.67 9.38
N LYS A 346 0.15 8.49 8.75
CA LYS A 346 1.25 7.76 8.09
C LYS A 346 1.77 8.46 6.83
N ILE A 347 0.96 9.35 6.23
CA ILE A 347 1.26 10.01 4.97
C ILE A 347 1.95 11.35 5.21
N LEU A 348 1.35 12.19 6.05
CA LEU A 348 1.83 13.54 6.33
C LEU A 348 2.86 13.55 7.46
N THR A 349 2.84 12.59 8.39
CA THR A 349 3.49 12.62 9.73
C THR A 349 2.79 13.54 10.72
N VAL A 350 2.97 13.26 12.02
CA VAL A 350 2.37 14.03 13.11
C VAL A 350 2.87 15.48 13.09
N GLU A 351 4.16 15.68 12.91
CA GLU A 351 4.79 17.00 12.91
C GLU A 351 4.29 17.88 11.76
N LEU A 352 4.10 17.33 10.56
CA LEU A 352 3.53 18.09 9.45
C LEU A 352 2.05 18.40 9.70
N MET A 353 1.28 17.47 10.28
CA MET A 353 -0.12 17.74 10.64
C MET A 353 -0.23 18.83 11.72
N GLN A 354 0.66 18.82 12.72
CA GLN A 354 0.79 19.88 13.72
C GLN A 354 1.11 21.23 13.06
N TYR A 355 2.08 21.25 12.14
CA TYR A 355 2.44 22.46 11.38
C TYR A 355 1.30 23.00 10.51
N LEU A 356 0.62 22.12 9.76
CA LEU A 356 -0.55 22.50 8.96
C LEU A 356 -1.69 23.03 9.85
N SER A 357 -1.91 22.42 11.02
CA SER A 357 -2.91 22.87 12.00
C SER A 357 -2.58 24.26 12.53
N TYR A 358 -1.32 24.47 12.94
CA TYR A 358 -0.79 25.75 13.39
C TYR A 358 -1.01 26.86 12.36
N CYS A 359 -0.71 26.61 11.09
CA CYS A 359 -0.88 27.61 10.04
C CYS A 359 -2.35 27.85 9.66
N LEU A 360 -3.15 26.79 9.50
CA LEU A 360 -4.47 26.89 8.87
C LEU A 360 -5.60 27.20 9.86
N ILE A 361 -5.67 26.55 11.02
CA ILE A 361 -6.86 26.58 11.91
C ILE A 361 -6.58 26.91 13.40
N ARG A 362 -5.31 26.85 13.83
CA ARG A 362 -4.80 26.77 15.21
C ARG A 362 -4.59 25.33 15.68
N ASP A 363 -3.37 25.07 16.12
CA ASP A 363 -2.98 23.83 16.77
C ASP A 363 -3.47 23.82 18.22
N LYS A 364 -3.90 22.65 18.71
CA LYS A 364 -4.45 22.47 20.05
C LYS A 364 -3.72 21.34 20.78
N ASP A 365 -3.15 21.65 21.95
CA ASP A 365 -2.53 20.62 22.81
C ASP A 365 -3.58 19.80 23.59
N GLU A 366 -3.13 18.78 24.32
CA GLU A 366 -4.00 17.85 25.06
C GLU A 366 -4.87 18.56 26.12
N ILE A 367 -4.35 19.63 26.72
CA ILE A 367 -5.05 20.43 27.73
C ILE A 367 -5.91 21.55 27.12
N GLY A 368 -5.91 21.66 25.79
CA GLY A 368 -6.79 22.51 25.00
C GLY A 368 -6.32 23.94 24.78
N ARG A 369 -5.02 24.22 24.95
CA ARG A 369 -4.41 25.51 24.59
C ARG A 369 -4.23 25.58 23.08
N GLU A 370 -4.72 26.68 22.50
CA GLU A 370 -4.71 26.91 21.06
C GLU A 370 -3.64 27.93 20.67
N VAL A 371 -2.82 27.60 19.67
CA VAL A 371 -1.77 28.46 19.12
C VAL A 371 -1.75 28.35 17.59
N GLY A 372 -1.52 29.46 16.89
CA GLY A 372 -1.33 29.42 15.44
C GLY A 372 -1.84 30.63 14.69
N LEU A 373 -1.51 30.70 13.40
CA LEU A 373 -1.81 31.80 12.48
C LEU A 373 -3.28 31.87 12.08
N ASN A 374 -3.98 30.73 12.11
CA ASN A 374 -5.41 30.63 11.85
C ASN A 374 -5.86 31.17 10.47
N LEU A 375 -5.03 30.98 9.43
CA LEU A 375 -5.23 31.59 8.10
C LEU A 375 -6.62 31.30 7.51
N ARG A 376 -7.13 30.07 7.66
CA ARG A 376 -8.42 29.64 7.12
C ARG A 376 -9.58 30.38 7.78
N ASN A 377 -9.64 30.39 9.12
CA ASN A 377 -10.78 30.99 9.82
C ASN A 377 -10.74 32.52 9.75
N SER A 378 -9.55 33.11 9.66
CA SER A 378 -9.39 34.54 9.41
C SER A 378 -10.04 34.94 8.08
N ILE A 379 -9.94 34.13 7.02
CA ILE A 379 -10.51 34.48 5.72
C ILE A 379 -11.99 34.03 5.57
N ALA A 380 -12.39 32.92 6.18
CA ALA A 380 -13.69 32.28 5.92
C ALA A 380 -14.92 32.92 6.59
N HIS A 381 -14.75 33.86 7.52
CA HIS A 381 -15.84 34.36 8.37
C HIS A 381 -16.15 35.85 8.25
N ASP A 382 -15.56 36.59 7.29
CA ASP A 382 -15.73 38.04 7.05
C ASP A 382 -15.53 38.98 8.27
N ASN A 383 -15.25 38.45 9.46
CA ASN A 383 -14.90 39.17 10.70
C ASN A 383 -13.42 39.56 10.73
N PHE A 384 -12.85 39.84 9.57
CA PHE A 384 -11.44 39.99 9.38
C PHE A 384 -11.08 41.44 9.09
N ASP A 385 -10.11 41.92 9.86
CA ASP A 385 -9.55 43.25 9.69
C ASP A 385 -8.68 43.25 8.42
N ARG A 386 -9.27 43.70 7.30
CA ARG A 386 -8.60 43.81 6.01
C ARG A 386 -7.28 44.55 6.14
N ASP A 387 -7.22 45.61 6.94
CA ASP A 387 -6.02 46.42 7.12
C ASP A 387 -4.86 45.66 7.78
N LYS A 388 -5.14 44.51 8.41
CA LYS A 388 -4.14 43.63 9.06
C LYS A 388 -3.73 42.43 8.20
N PHE A 389 -4.25 42.27 6.97
CA PHE A 389 -3.83 41.16 6.10
C PHE A 389 -2.44 41.38 5.53
N ASN A 390 -1.57 40.40 5.74
CA ASN A 390 -0.27 40.39 5.08
C ASN A 390 -0.39 39.75 3.69
N ASN A 391 -0.09 40.54 2.64
CA ASN A 391 -0.09 40.06 1.26
C ASN A 391 0.84 38.85 1.03
N ALA A 392 1.85 38.65 1.87
CA ALA A 392 2.74 37.47 1.82
C ALA A 392 2.04 36.15 2.18
N ASN A 393 0.84 36.19 2.78
CA ASN A 393 0.06 35.00 3.13
C ASN A 393 -0.30 34.15 1.89
N GLY A 394 -0.42 34.76 0.71
CA GLY A 394 -0.65 34.03 -0.54
C GLY A 394 0.46 33.03 -0.85
N ILE A 395 1.72 33.45 -0.70
CA ILE A 395 2.90 32.59 -0.88
C ILE A 395 3.02 31.55 0.23
N LEU A 396 2.73 31.94 1.49
CA LEU A 396 2.69 30.97 2.58
C LEU A 396 1.66 29.88 2.32
N ALA A 397 0.46 30.22 1.86
CA ALA A 397 -0.57 29.23 1.53
C ALA A 397 -0.17 28.32 0.35
N LEU A 398 0.52 28.87 -0.66
CA LEU A 398 1.10 28.07 -1.74
C LEU A 398 2.19 27.11 -1.22
N LEU A 399 3.01 27.54 -0.26
CA LEU A 399 3.99 26.69 0.40
C LEU A 399 3.30 25.55 1.16
N LEU A 400 2.23 25.83 1.89
CA LEU A 400 1.44 24.80 2.61
C LEU A 400 0.81 23.79 1.65
N LEU A 401 0.26 24.27 0.52
CA LEU A 401 -0.25 23.39 -0.55
C LEU A 401 0.85 22.48 -1.08
N THR A 402 2.01 23.08 -1.42
CA THR A 402 3.18 22.35 -1.92
C THR A 402 3.67 21.33 -0.87
N SER A 403 3.59 21.67 0.41
CA SER A 403 3.98 20.79 1.53
C SER A 403 3.11 19.54 1.59
N ALA A 404 1.79 19.71 1.54
CA ALA A 404 0.83 18.60 1.53
C ALA A 404 0.99 17.71 0.29
N ILE A 405 1.08 18.31 -0.91
CA ILE A 405 1.22 17.58 -2.18
C ILE A 405 2.54 16.79 -2.23
N ASN A 406 3.65 17.40 -1.83
CA ASN A 406 4.95 16.71 -1.82
C ASN A 406 4.98 15.55 -0.83
N ALA A 407 4.35 15.70 0.36
CA ALA A 407 4.26 14.61 1.33
C ALA A 407 3.44 13.43 0.78
N LEU A 408 2.28 13.71 0.15
CA LEU A 408 1.50 12.70 -0.56
C LEU A 408 2.32 12.00 -1.64
N PHE A 409 3.03 12.76 -2.48
CA PHE A 409 3.85 12.22 -3.55
C PHE A 409 4.94 11.29 -3.02
N LEU A 410 5.69 11.71 -2.01
CA LEU A 410 6.77 10.92 -1.43
C LEU A 410 6.25 9.60 -0.85
N TYR A 411 5.11 9.63 -0.16
CA TYR A 411 4.49 8.42 0.41
C TYR A 411 4.05 7.45 -0.69
N TYR A 412 3.24 7.89 -1.66
CA TYR A 412 2.72 7.02 -2.71
C TYR A 412 3.80 6.55 -3.70
N ASN A 413 4.82 7.38 -3.95
CA ASN A 413 5.97 6.96 -4.74
C ASN A 413 6.78 5.88 -4.03
N ASN A 414 6.94 5.94 -2.70
CA ASN A 414 7.58 4.87 -1.95
C ASN A 414 6.78 3.56 -2.04
N LEU A 415 5.45 3.61 -1.83
CA LEU A 415 4.58 2.44 -2.00
C LEU A 415 4.68 1.85 -3.41
N SER A 416 4.68 2.69 -4.44
CA SER A 416 4.83 2.23 -5.82
C SER A 416 6.20 1.59 -6.07
N ALA A 417 7.28 2.14 -5.48
CA ALA A 417 8.63 1.59 -5.60
C ALA A 417 8.75 0.22 -4.92
N GLU A 418 8.17 0.06 -3.73
CA GLU A 418 8.11 -1.20 -2.99
C GLU A 418 7.33 -2.26 -3.78
N ARG A 419 6.13 -1.93 -4.28
CA ARG A 419 5.33 -2.83 -5.14
C ARG A 419 6.07 -3.24 -6.41
N ASN A 420 6.76 -2.30 -7.06
CA ASN A 420 7.55 -2.60 -8.26
C ASN A 420 8.76 -3.48 -7.97
N LYS A 421 9.40 -3.31 -6.80
CA LYS A 421 10.52 -4.14 -6.37
C LYS A 421 10.06 -5.58 -6.13
N GLU A 422 8.94 -5.77 -5.42
CA GLU A 422 8.36 -7.10 -5.21
C GLU A 422 8.02 -7.78 -6.55
N LYS A 423 7.44 -7.02 -7.49
CA LYS A 423 7.13 -7.53 -8.84
C LYS A 423 8.39 -7.97 -9.60
N LEU A 424 9.45 -7.17 -9.54
CA LEU A 424 10.75 -7.49 -10.16
C LEU A 424 11.41 -8.72 -9.52
N GLU A 425 11.36 -8.83 -8.19
CA GLU A 425 11.90 -9.99 -7.47
C GLU A 425 11.14 -11.26 -7.85
N LYS A 426 9.80 -11.23 -7.86
CA LYS A 426 8.97 -12.35 -8.33
C LYS A 426 9.30 -12.75 -9.77
N GLU A 427 9.45 -11.78 -10.68
CA GLU A 427 9.82 -12.02 -12.07
C GLU A 427 11.21 -12.66 -12.20
N GLN A 428 12.19 -12.24 -11.41
CA GLN A 428 13.52 -12.86 -11.42
C GLN A 428 13.51 -14.30 -10.91
N ILE A 429 12.74 -14.60 -9.87
CA ILE A 429 12.58 -15.98 -9.36
C ILE A 429 11.91 -16.83 -10.46
N ARG A 430 10.89 -16.28 -11.13
CA ARG A 430 10.21 -16.93 -12.26
C ARG A 430 11.17 -17.28 -13.41
N ILE A 431 11.98 -16.32 -13.87
CA ILE A 431 12.96 -16.53 -14.95
C ILE A 431 14.00 -17.60 -14.55
N LYS A 432 14.46 -17.61 -13.29
CA LYS A 432 15.38 -18.65 -12.79
C LYS A 432 14.73 -20.03 -12.81
N ALA A 433 13.46 -20.14 -12.42
CA ALA A 433 12.72 -21.40 -12.45
C ALA A 433 12.52 -21.94 -13.88
N ILE A 434 12.18 -21.07 -14.84
CA ILE A 434 12.10 -21.43 -16.28
C ILE A 434 13.44 -22.00 -16.75
N LYS A 435 14.54 -21.30 -16.46
CA LYS A 435 15.88 -21.75 -16.87
C LYS A 435 16.26 -23.10 -16.25
N ALA A 436 15.91 -23.33 -14.98
CA ALA A 436 16.15 -24.60 -14.31
C ALA A 436 15.31 -25.75 -14.92
N ARG A 437 14.03 -25.49 -15.23
CA ARG A 437 13.17 -26.43 -15.96
C ARG A 437 13.78 -26.81 -17.29
N ASP A 438 14.15 -25.82 -18.10
CA ASP A 438 14.66 -26.05 -19.45
C ASP A 438 15.99 -26.84 -19.41
N ASN A 439 16.84 -26.59 -18.41
CA ASN A 439 18.04 -27.38 -18.19
C ASN A 439 17.73 -28.84 -17.84
N LEU A 440 16.79 -29.09 -16.91
CA LEU A 440 16.36 -30.44 -16.55
C LEU A 440 15.75 -31.19 -17.75
N PHE A 441 14.92 -30.49 -18.54
CA PHE A 441 14.33 -31.05 -19.76
C PHE A 441 15.39 -31.40 -20.80
N ASN A 442 16.38 -30.52 -21.03
CA ASN A 442 17.48 -30.77 -21.95
C ASN A 442 18.38 -31.93 -21.48
N GLU A 443 18.63 -32.05 -20.17
CA GLU A 443 19.31 -33.21 -19.60
C GLU A 443 18.53 -34.49 -19.88
N LEU A 444 17.23 -34.53 -19.53
CA LEU A 444 16.36 -35.67 -19.76
C LEU A 444 16.36 -36.09 -21.23
N LYS A 445 16.22 -35.12 -22.16
CA LYS A 445 16.26 -35.37 -23.60
C LYS A 445 17.56 -36.06 -24.02
N LYS A 446 18.70 -35.57 -23.54
CA LYS A 446 20.02 -36.16 -23.82
C LYS A 446 20.11 -37.60 -23.31
N TYR A 447 19.68 -37.88 -22.08
CA TYR A 447 19.68 -39.23 -21.53
C TYR A 447 18.77 -40.18 -22.32
N THR A 448 17.60 -39.71 -22.74
CA THR A 448 16.65 -40.48 -23.56
C THR A 448 17.21 -40.81 -24.94
N GLU A 449 17.87 -39.85 -25.60
CA GLU A 449 18.54 -40.07 -26.90
C GLU A 449 19.69 -41.10 -26.77
N GLU A 450 20.49 -41.01 -25.70
CA GLU A 450 21.50 -42.02 -25.39
C GLU A 450 20.90 -43.41 -25.16
N GLY A 451 19.77 -43.48 -24.44
CA GLY A 451 19.03 -44.73 -24.19
C GLY A 451 18.50 -45.36 -25.48
N LYS A 452 17.88 -44.56 -26.37
CA LYS A 452 17.42 -45.02 -27.69
C LYS A 452 18.57 -45.61 -28.51
N ARG A 453 19.73 -44.93 -28.54
CA ARG A 453 20.92 -45.43 -29.24
C ARG A 453 21.42 -46.76 -28.68
N LEU A 454 21.42 -46.94 -27.36
CA LEU A 454 21.80 -48.21 -26.73
C LEU A 454 20.82 -49.33 -27.09
N LEU A 455 19.52 -49.02 -27.15
CA LEU A 455 18.48 -49.97 -27.53
C LEU A 455 18.62 -50.41 -28.99
N GLU A 456 18.90 -49.48 -29.90
CA GLU A 456 19.22 -49.77 -31.31
C GLU A 456 20.47 -50.64 -31.42
N GLN A 457 21.54 -50.34 -30.67
CA GLN A 457 22.75 -51.14 -30.61
C GLN A 457 22.50 -52.55 -30.06
N LEU A 458 21.64 -52.67 -29.05
CA LEU A 458 21.24 -53.94 -28.48
C LEU A 458 20.51 -54.79 -29.52
N HIS A 459 19.58 -54.20 -30.26
CA HIS A 459 18.83 -54.87 -31.32
C HIS A 459 19.73 -55.29 -32.51
N GLU A 460 20.69 -54.45 -32.91
CA GLU A 460 21.68 -54.80 -33.93
C GLU A 460 22.70 -55.86 -33.46
N GLN A 461 23.04 -55.85 -32.17
CA GLN A 461 23.94 -56.87 -31.60
C GLN A 461 23.22 -58.21 -31.43
N TYR A 462 21.93 -58.19 -31.12
CA TYR A 462 21.08 -59.38 -31.04
C TYR A 462 21.09 -60.19 -32.33
N LYS A 463 20.97 -59.53 -33.49
CA LYS A 463 21.03 -60.15 -34.84
C LYS A 463 22.32 -60.91 -35.12
N LYS A 464 23.39 -60.68 -34.36
CA LYS A 464 24.72 -61.28 -34.57
C LYS A 464 24.97 -62.52 -33.71
N ILE A 465 24.08 -62.84 -32.77
CA ILE A 465 24.24 -64.00 -31.89
C ILE A 465 23.97 -65.29 -32.69
N PRO A 466 24.91 -66.25 -32.74
CA PRO A 466 24.73 -67.50 -33.49
C PRO A 466 23.51 -68.32 -33.01
N GLY A 467 22.70 -68.83 -33.96
CA GLY A 467 21.56 -69.71 -33.68
C GLY A 467 20.19 -69.03 -33.50
N ILE A 468 20.10 -67.72 -33.75
CA ILE A 468 18.89 -66.89 -33.54
C ILE A 468 18.14 -66.57 -34.86
N GLU A 469 18.33 -67.38 -35.91
CA GLU A 469 17.91 -67.08 -37.29
C GLU A 469 16.39 -66.94 -37.55
N ASN A 470 15.50 -67.15 -36.56
CA ASN A 470 14.04 -67.26 -36.78
C ASN A 470 13.16 -66.42 -35.83
N ILE A 471 13.66 -65.34 -35.21
CA ILE A 471 12.84 -64.50 -34.31
C ILE A 471 12.42 -63.20 -35.01
N ASP A 472 11.11 -62.94 -35.00
CA ASP A 472 10.41 -61.83 -35.68
C ASP A 472 10.96 -60.45 -35.28
N GLU A 473 11.21 -59.60 -36.29
CA GLU A 473 11.80 -58.27 -36.17
C GLU A 473 10.94 -57.27 -35.35
N ASN A 474 9.68 -57.61 -35.09
CA ASN A 474 8.72 -56.74 -34.40
C ASN A 474 8.47 -57.07 -32.91
N GLN A 475 9.24 -57.98 -32.31
CA GLN A 475 9.04 -58.35 -30.90
C GLN A 475 9.63 -57.34 -29.91
N ASP A 476 8.95 -57.18 -28.78
CA ASP A 476 9.36 -56.34 -27.65
C ASP A 476 10.74 -56.79 -27.11
N VAL A 477 11.58 -55.84 -26.68
CA VAL A 477 12.90 -56.12 -26.11
C VAL A 477 12.82 -57.04 -24.90
N GLU A 478 11.76 -56.96 -24.09
CA GLU A 478 11.53 -57.88 -22.96
C GLU A 478 11.13 -59.29 -23.42
N ASP A 479 10.41 -59.42 -24.54
CA ASP A 479 10.09 -60.72 -25.13
C ASP A 479 11.34 -61.36 -25.75
N ILE A 480 12.18 -60.56 -26.42
CA ILE A 480 13.51 -60.97 -26.91
C ILE A 480 14.39 -61.41 -25.73
N ARG A 481 14.36 -60.67 -24.61
CA ARG A 481 15.09 -60.96 -23.37
C ARG A 481 14.67 -62.29 -22.75
N ALA A 482 13.36 -62.54 -22.67
CA ALA A 482 12.80 -63.79 -22.17
C ALA A 482 13.10 -64.98 -23.10
N GLN A 483 13.08 -64.76 -24.42
CA GLN A 483 13.41 -65.78 -25.40
C GLN A 483 14.90 -66.15 -25.38
N LEU A 484 15.80 -65.17 -25.24
CA LEU A 484 17.24 -65.41 -25.05
C LEU A 484 17.54 -66.21 -23.78
N GLN A 485 16.89 -65.90 -22.67
CA GLN A 485 17.06 -66.68 -21.44
C GLN A 485 16.66 -68.15 -21.61
N ASN A 486 15.74 -68.46 -22.53
CA ASN A 486 15.26 -69.81 -22.82
C ASN A 486 16.01 -70.52 -23.96
N LEU A 487 16.56 -69.79 -24.94
CA LEU A 487 17.21 -70.35 -26.14
C LEU A 487 18.69 -70.69 -25.96
N ILE A 488 19.36 -70.15 -24.94
CA ILE A 488 20.80 -70.31 -24.77
C ILE A 488 21.12 -71.65 -24.10
N ASN A 489 21.35 -72.67 -24.91
CA ASN A 489 22.07 -73.89 -24.54
C ASN A 489 23.28 -74.07 -25.47
N GLY A 490 24.45 -74.40 -24.90
CA GLY A 490 25.66 -74.72 -25.67
C GLY A 490 26.51 -73.50 -26.11
N GLU A 491 27.23 -73.66 -27.23
CA GLU A 491 28.34 -72.79 -27.72
C GLU A 491 28.01 -71.30 -27.86
N ALA A 492 26.73 -70.91 -27.97
CA ALA A 492 26.30 -69.50 -28.06
C ALA A 492 26.55 -68.68 -26.78
N LYS A 493 26.55 -69.32 -25.60
CA LYS A 493 26.75 -68.66 -24.29
C LYS A 493 28.18 -68.14 -24.09
N ASP A 494 29.15 -68.80 -24.74
CA ASP A 494 30.56 -68.46 -24.66
C ASP A 494 31.03 -67.58 -25.83
N SER A 495 30.16 -67.30 -26.81
CA SER A 495 30.45 -66.42 -27.95
C SER A 495 30.78 -64.99 -27.51
N ASP A 496 31.68 -64.35 -28.24
CA ASP A 496 32.07 -62.96 -27.99
C ASP A 496 30.89 -62.00 -28.30
N GLU A 497 30.02 -62.38 -29.24
CA GLU A 497 28.80 -61.65 -29.60
C GLU A 497 27.78 -61.62 -28.47
N TYR A 498 27.61 -62.72 -27.73
CA TYR A 498 26.71 -62.79 -26.58
C TYR A 498 27.25 -62.02 -25.37
N LYS A 499 28.56 -62.08 -25.10
CA LYS A 499 29.19 -61.25 -24.06
C LYS A 499 29.00 -59.76 -24.35
N LYS A 500 29.20 -59.35 -25.60
CA LYS A 500 28.96 -57.98 -26.05
C LYS A 500 27.50 -57.57 -25.95
N TYR A 501 26.56 -58.49 -26.24
CA TYR A 501 25.14 -58.26 -25.99
C TYR A 501 24.85 -58.00 -24.50
N LEU A 502 25.41 -58.81 -23.59
CA LEU A 502 25.24 -58.62 -22.14
C LEU A 502 25.84 -57.31 -21.62
N GLU A 503 26.97 -56.87 -22.19
CA GLU A 503 27.55 -55.56 -21.88
C GLU A 503 26.61 -54.41 -22.26
N ILE A 504 26.11 -54.41 -23.51
CA ILE A 504 25.16 -53.41 -24.01
C ILE A 504 23.85 -53.45 -23.21
N LEU A 505 23.36 -54.64 -22.86
CA LEU A 505 22.16 -54.82 -22.05
C LEU A 505 22.30 -54.19 -20.66
N ASN A 506 23.43 -54.44 -19.99
CA ASN A 506 23.71 -53.86 -18.68
C ASN A 506 23.86 -52.34 -18.73
N GLU A 507 24.46 -51.79 -19.80
CA GLU A 507 24.52 -50.35 -20.00
C GLU A 507 23.14 -49.75 -20.31
N SER A 508 22.33 -50.45 -21.11
CA SER A 508 20.96 -50.07 -21.43
C SER A 508 20.08 -50.02 -20.17
N ASP A 509 20.09 -51.06 -19.33
CA ASP A 509 19.33 -51.10 -18.06
C ASP A 509 19.74 -49.96 -17.12
N LYS A 510 21.05 -49.69 -17.01
CA LYS A 510 21.56 -48.56 -16.19
C LYS A 510 21.07 -47.23 -16.73
N LYS A 511 21.05 -47.06 -18.05
CA LYS A 511 20.59 -45.84 -18.70
C LYS A 511 19.09 -45.66 -18.56
N GLU A 512 18.30 -46.73 -18.71
CA GLU A 512 16.85 -46.74 -18.48
C GLU A 512 16.54 -46.30 -17.05
N LEU A 513 17.22 -46.85 -16.04
CA LEU A 513 17.07 -46.42 -14.65
C LEU A 513 17.42 -44.93 -14.46
N GLN A 514 18.50 -44.43 -15.09
CA GLN A 514 18.86 -43.01 -15.04
C GLN A 514 17.78 -42.11 -15.66
N VAL A 515 17.26 -42.50 -16.82
CA VAL A 515 16.17 -41.80 -17.51
C VAL A 515 14.92 -41.77 -16.62
N SER A 516 14.52 -42.92 -16.06
CA SER A 516 13.37 -43.02 -15.17
C SER A 516 13.49 -42.13 -13.93
N LEU A 517 14.64 -42.13 -13.26
CA LEU A 517 14.88 -41.27 -12.09
C LEU A 517 14.85 -39.79 -12.45
N LYS A 518 15.52 -39.40 -13.55
CA LYS A 518 15.50 -38.01 -14.05
C LYS A 518 14.10 -37.57 -14.48
N PHE A 519 13.29 -38.49 -15.01
CA PHE A 519 11.92 -38.22 -15.40
C PHE A 519 11.04 -37.91 -14.19
N ILE A 520 11.12 -38.71 -13.12
CA ILE A 520 10.35 -38.43 -11.89
C ILE A 520 10.86 -37.17 -11.17
N ASP A 521 12.17 -36.89 -11.18
CA ASP A 521 12.76 -35.65 -10.66
C ASP A 521 12.24 -34.41 -11.39
N TYR A 522 12.10 -34.50 -12.72
CA TYR A 522 11.53 -33.44 -13.53
C TYR A 522 10.11 -33.10 -13.08
N TYR A 523 9.23 -34.11 -12.93
CA TYR A 523 7.86 -33.88 -12.46
C TYR A 523 7.82 -33.38 -11.01
N LEU A 524 8.67 -33.87 -10.13
CA LEU A 524 8.76 -33.34 -8.77
C LEU A 524 9.15 -31.86 -8.76
N PHE A 525 10.10 -31.46 -9.62
CA PHE A 525 10.49 -30.07 -9.80
C PHE A 525 9.32 -29.21 -10.28
N LEU A 526 8.51 -29.69 -11.23
CA LEU A 526 7.32 -28.98 -11.72
C LEU A 526 6.31 -28.72 -10.60
N TYR A 527 6.03 -29.74 -9.78
CA TYR A 527 5.13 -29.63 -8.63
C TYR A 527 5.62 -28.64 -7.58
N MET A 528 6.89 -28.75 -7.17
CA MET A 528 7.51 -27.86 -6.18
C MET A 528 7.56 -26.41 -6.67
N THR A 529 7.84 -26.21 -7.96
CA THR A 529 7.81 -24.89 -8.60
C THR A 529 6.41 -24.29 -8.51
N ARG A 530 5.37 -25.07 -8.81
CA ARG A 530 3.97 -24.62 -8.71
C ARG A 530 3.57 -24.22 -7.29
N GLN A 531 4.01 -24.96 -6.27
CA GLN A 531 3.66 -24.63 -4.88
C GLN A 531 4.42 -23.41 -4.34
N ASN A 532 5.72 -23.28 -4.67
CA ASN A 532 6.59 -22.30 -4.02
C ASN A 532 6.60 -20.92 -4.69
N LEU A 533 6.28 -20.84 -5.99
CA LEU A 533 6.33 -19.57 -6.74
C LEU A 533 5.01 -18.79 -6.77
N PHE A 534 3.88 -19.45 -6.57
CA PHE A 534 2.56 -18.85 -6.78
C PHE A 534 1.78 -18.70 -5.49
N SER A 535 0.86 -17.73 -5.46
CA SER A 535 0.04 -17.50 -4.27
C SER A 535 -0.93 -18.65 -4.00
N GLU A 536 -1.47 -18.68 -2.77
CA GLU A 536 -2.55 -19.61 -2.42
C GLU A 536 -3.79 -19.40 -3.31
N LYS A 537 -4.09 -18.13 -3.64
CA LYS A 537 -5.21 -17.77 -4.55
C LYS A 537 -5.00 -18.39 -5.93
N TYR A 538 -3.77 -18.39 -6.44
CA TYR A 538 -3.44 -19.02 -7.72
C TYR A 538 -3.67 -20.53 -7.66
N SER A 539 -3.22 -21.17 -6.59
CA SER A 539 -3.39 -22.61 -6.38
C SER A 539 -4.86 -23.02 -6.30
N GLN A 540 -5.71 -22.18 -5.66
CA GLN A 540 -7.16 -22.37 -5.62
C GLN A 540 -7.78 -22.22 -7.02
N TYR A 541 -7.42 -21.16 -7.75
CA TYR A 541 -7.95 -20.91 -9.09
C TYR A 541 -7.58 -22.00 -10.10
N MET A 542 -6.36 -22.54 -10.03
CA MET A 542 -5.96 -23.68 -10.87
C MET A 542 -6.80 -24.93 -10.57
N LYS A 543 -7.19 -25.16 -9.31
CA LYS A 543 -8.11 -26.26 -8.96
C LYS A 543 -9.51 -26.01 -9.52
N GLU A 544 -10.01 -24.78 -9.45
CA GLU A 544 -11.30 -24.41 -10.05
C GLU A 544 -11.32 -24.62 -11.57
N LEU A 545 -10.20 -24.35 -12.26
CA LEU A 545 -10.06 -24.62 -13.70
C LEU A 545 -10.06 -26.12 -14.00
N GLU A 546 -9.35 -26.93 -13.22
CA GLU A 546 -9.38 -28.40 -13.33
C GLU A 546 -10.81 -28.93 -13.15
N ASP A 547 -11.57 -28.38 -12.18
CA ASP A 547 -12.95 -28.77 -11.92
C ASP A 547 -13.92 -28.37 -13.07
N LYS A 548 -13.52 -27.41 -13.91
CA LYS A 548 -14.23 -27.02 -15.15
C LYS A 548 -13.79 -27.81 -16.39
N GLY A 549 -12.88 -28.77 -16.24
CA GLY A 549 -12.35 -29.59 -17.33
C GLY A 549 -11.11 -29.02 -18.04
N LEU A 550 -10.46 -27.99 -17.47
CA LEU A 550 -9.22 -27.40 -18.00
C LEU A 550 -8.02 -27.93 -17.20
N PHE A 551 -7.44 -29.04 -17.67
CA PHE A 551 -6.42 -29.78 -16.93
C PHE A 551 -4.99 -29.34 -17.25
N PHE A 552 -4.42 -28.50 -16.40
CA PHE A 552 -3.06 -27.96 -16.53
C PHE A 552 -2.03 -28.67 -15.65
N CYS A 553 -2.32 -29.91 -15.24
CA CYS A 553 -1.62 -30.61 -14.15
C CYS A 553 -0.11 -30.83 -14.38
N MET A 554 0.34 -30.95 -15.63
CA MET A 554 1.75 -31.18 -15.97
C MET A 554 2.52 -29.92 -16.36
N MET A 555 1.87 -28.76 -16.36
CA MET A 555 2.55 -27.53 -16.78
C MET A 555 3.26 -26.90 -15.59
N SER A 556 4.55 -26.62 -15.74
CA SER A 556 5.13 -25.52 -14.98
C SER A 556 4.40 -24.26 -15.44
N THR A 557 3.77 -23.57 -14.52
CA THR A 557 3.11 -22.31 -14.83
C THR A 557 3.96 -21.03 -14.73
N PRO A 558 5.31 -21.04 -14.53
CA PRO A 558 6.10 -19.81 -14.51
C PRO A 558 6.16 -19.13 -15.89
N ASP A 559 5.52 -19.67 -16.93
CA ASP A 559 5.46 -19.02 -18.24
C ASP A 559 4.42 -17.89 -18.30
N ILE A 560 3.44 -17.83 -17.39
CA ILE A 560 2.39 -16.80 -17.38
C ILE A 560 2.37 -16.05 -16.03
N PRO A 561 2.46 -14.71 -16.03
CA PRO A 561 2.26 -13.91 -14.83
C PRO A 561 0.88 -14.18 -14.20
N GLU A 562 0.85 -14.31 -12.88
CA GLU A 562 -0.37 -14.50 -12.09
C GLU A 562 -1.43 -13.42 -12.38
N GLU A 563 -0.99 -12.18 -12.67
CA GLU A 563 -1.87 -11.06 -13.01
C GLU A 563 -2.58 -11.24 -14.36
N ILE A 564 -1.97 -11.93 -15.32
CA ILE A 564 -2.59 -12.24 -16.61
C ILE A 564 -3.61 -13.36 -16.44
N LEU A 565 -3.32 -14.32 -15.56
CA LEU A 565 -4.19 -15.48 -15.32
C LEU A 565 -5.48 -15.10 -14.56
N PHE A 566 -5.44 -14.06 -13.74
CA PHE A 566 -6.58 -13.57 -12.95
C PHE A 566 -7.45 -12.48 -13.60
N SER A 567 -7.11 -11.98 -14.79
CA SER A 567 -8.06 -11.13 -15.51
C SER A 567 -9.15 -12.02 -16.08
N ASP A 568 -10.39 -11.85 -15.60
CA ASP A 568 -11.54 -12.71 -15.94
C ASP A 568 -11.81 -12.82 -17.46
N ASP A 569 -11.29 -11.90 -18.27
CA ASP A 569 -11.38 -11.91 -19.74
C ASP A 569 -10.35 -12.80 -20.47
N ASN A 570 -9.38 -13.41 -19.76
CA ASN A 570 -8.23 -14.09 -20.39
C ASN A 570 -8.22 -15.62 -20.29
N VAL A 571 -9.15 -16.29 -19.60
CA VAL A 571 -9.11 -17.76 -19.49
C VAL A 571 -9.18 -18.43 -20.87
N GLU A 572 -10.01 -17.88 -21.76
CA GLU A 572 -10.15 -18.33 -23.13
C GLU A 572 -8.90 -18.03 -23.97
N LEU A 573 -8.36 -16.80 -23.85
CA LEU A 573 -7.13 -16.38 -24.53
C LEU A 573 -5.92 -17.20 -24.05
N VAL A 574 -5.83 -17.51 -22.76
CA VAL A 574 -4.80 -18.36 -22.15
C VAL A 574 -4.95 -19.78 -22.66
N GLY A 575 -6.18 -20.31 -22.74
CA GLY A 575 -6.46 -21.61 -23.37
C GLY A 575 -6.03 -21.68 -24.84
N GLN A 576 -6.33 -20.64 -25.62
CA GLN A 576 -5.94 -20.51 -27.03
C GLN A 576 -4.41 -20.37 -27.19
N LEU A 577 -3.75 -19.54 -26.37
CA LEU A 577 -2.29 -19.39 -26.35
C LEU A 577 -1.59 -20.69 -25.93
N TYR A 578 -2.14 -21.44 -24.98
CA TYR A 578 -1.63 -22.75 -24.61
C TYR A 578 -1.89 -23.80 -25.69
N ALA A 579 -3.03 -23.78 -26.38
CA ALA A 579 -3.27 -24.62 -27.54
C ALA A 579 -2.23 -24.34 -28.67
N LEU A 580 -1.90 -23.06 -28.88
CA LEU A 580 -0.83 -22.63 -29.79
C LEU A 580 0.57 -23.02 -29.32
N LYS A 581 0.82 -23.12 -28.01
CA LYS A 581 2.10 -23.61 -27.45
C LYS A 581 2.18 -25.15 -27.52
N LEU A 582 1.05 -25.83 -27.29
CA LEU A 582 0.87 -27.27 -27.55
C LEU A 582 1.11 -27.61 -29.02
N ARG A 583 0.77 -26.72 -29.96
CA ARG A 583 1.13 -26.84 -31.40
C ARG A 583 2.65 -26.95 -31.61
N GLU A 584 3.45 -26.16 -30.91
CA GLU A 584 4.92 -26.22 -30.99
C GLU A 584 5.49 -27.41 -30.21
N ILE A 585 4.93 -27.72 -29.04
CA ILE A 585 5.37 -28.86 -28.22
C ILE A 585 5.06 -30.18 -28.91
N LEU A 586 3.85 -30.36 -29.47
CA LEU A 586 3.46 -31.57 -30.19
C LEU A 586 4.29 -31.75 -31.48
N LYS A 587 4.61 -30.66 -32.19
CA LYS A 587 5.54 -30.69 -33.33
C LYS A 587 6.97 -31.07 -32.95
N ASN A 588 7.43 -30.74 -31.74
CA ASN A 588 8.82 -30.92 -31.32
C ASN A 588 9.08 -32.12 -30.39
N VAL A 589 8.06 -32.62 -29.69
CA VAL A 589 8.16 -33.69 -28.67
C VAL A 589 7.64 -35.04 -29.18
N VAL A 590 6.71 -35.07 -30.13
CA VAL A 590 6.21 -36.33 -30.72
C VAL A 590 7.14 -36.80 -31.85
N LEU A 591 8.42 -37.02 -31.52
CA LEU A 591 9.28 -37.91 -32.30
C LEU A 591 9.06 -39.34 -31.78
N GLY A 592 8.02 -40.00 -32.31
CA GLY A 592 7.85 -41.45 -32.15
C GLY A 592 6.46 -42.04 -32.37
N ASP A 593 5.39 -41.24 -32.48
CA ASP A 593 4.02 -41.76 -32.59
C ASP A 593 3.23 -41.01 -33.68
N ASP A 594 3.45 -41.41 -34.93
CA ASP A 594 2.90 -40.81 -36.16
C ASP A 594 1.37 -40.66 -36.13
N GLN A 595 0.66 -41.51 -35.38
CA GLN A 595 -0.80 -41.55 -35.38
C GLN A 595 -1.42 -40.38 -34.61
N ILE A 596 -0.81 -39.96 -33.51
CA ILE A 596 -1.35 -38.88 -32.66
C ILE A 596 -0.94 -37.51 -33.16
N SER A 597 0.26 -37.39 -33.74
CA SER A 597 0.65 -36.17 -34.46
C SER A 597 -0.35 -35.86 -35.58
N ARG A 598 -0.73 -36.85 -36.40
CA ARG A 598 -1.73 -36.69 -37.46
C ARG A 598 -3.11 -36.35 -36.91
N CYS A 599 -3.57 -37.04 -35.86
CA CYS A 599 -4.85 -36.75 -35.21
C CYS A 599 -4.93 -35.30 -34.69
N CYS A 600 -3.84 -34.80 -34.09
CA CYS A 600 -3.77 -33.42 -33.61
C CYS A 600 -3.73 -32.41 -34.76
N GLU A 601 -2.96 -32.68 -35.83
CA GLU A 601 -2.93 -31.83 -37.03
C GLU A 601 -4.32 -31.73 -37.68
N ASP A 602 -5.00 -32.86 -37.85
CA ASP A 602 -6.36 -32.91 -38.40
C ASP A 602 -7.35 -32.13 -37.53
N ALA A 603 -7.32 -32.35 -36.20
CA ALA A 603 -8.17 -31.62 -35.27
C ALA A 603 -7.90 -30.11 -35.28
N ILE A 604 -6.63 -29.68 -35.41
CA ILE A 604 -6.26 -28.26 -35.48
C ILE A 604 -6.79 -27.62 -36.75
N ASN A 605 -6.62 -28.27 -37.90
CA ASN A 605 -7.13 -27.75 -39.17
C ASN A 605 -8.66 -27.55 -39.10
N LEU A 606 -9.38 -28.55 -38.56
CA LEU A 606 -10.83 -28.47 -38.35
C LEU A 606 -11.22 -27.33 -37.39
N TYR A 607 -10.44 -27.11 -36.33
CA TYR A 607 -10.66 -26.01 -35.41
C TYR A 607 -10.46 -24.63 -36.07
N GLU A 608 -9.39 -24.47 -36.87
CA GLU A 608 -9.09 -23.23 -37.60
C GLU A 608 -10.17 -22.92 -38.65
N ASP A 609 -10.72 -23.95 -39.29
CA ASP A 609 -11.84 -23.85 -40.23
C ASP A 609 -13.20 -23.62 -39.54
N LYS A 610 -13.23 -23.52 -38.20
CA LYS A 610 -14.42 -23.38 -37.34
C LYS A 610 -15.38 -24.56 -37.43
N ASP A 611 -14.88 -25.74 -37.78
CA ASP A 611 -15.65 -26.98 -37.84
C ASP A 611 -15.48 -27.76 -36.52
N PHE A 612 -16.18 -27.29 -35.49
CA PHE A 612 -15.97 -27.74 -34.11
C PHE A 612 -16.47 -29.17 -33.86
N SER A 613 -17.54 -29.62 -34.51
CA SER A 613 -18.06 -30.97 -34.29
C SER A 613 -17.09 -32.06 -34.76
N PRO A 614 -16.55 -32.01 -36.00
CA PRO A 614 -15.53 -32.94 -36.46
C PRO A 614 -14.22 -32.80 -35.68
N CYS A 615 -13.83 -31.59 -35.27
CA CYS A 615 -12.67 -31.36 -34.41
C CYS A 615 -12.79 -32.15 -33.09
N ALA A 616 -13.90 -31.95 -32.37
CA ALA A 616 -14.14 -32.60 -31.09
C ALA A 616 -14.27 -34.13 -31.22
N LEU A 617 -14.92 -34.63 -32.28
CA LEU A 617 -14.99 -36.07 -32.57
C LEU A 617 -13.62 -36.69 -32.82
N THR A 618 -12.75 -35.99 -33.54
CA THR A 618 -11.37 -36.43 -33.85
C THR A 618 -10.57 -36.56 -32.56
N LEU A 619 -10.61 -35.52 -31.70
CA LEU A 619 -9.95 -35.53 -30.39
C LEU A 619 -10.51 -36.63 -29.48
N MET A 620 -11.83 -36.82 -29.42
CA MET A 620 -12.46 -37.82 -28.55
C MET A 620 -12.09 -39.26 -28.91
N ARG A 621 -11.89 -39.56 -30.21
CA ARG A 621 -11.40 -40.88 -30.64
C ARG A 621 -10.01 -41.16 -30.07
N SER A 622 -9.09 -40.20 -30.22
CA SER A 622 -7.73 -40.33 -29.68
C SER A 622 -7.72 -40.40 -28.15
N ILE A 623 -8.52 -39.58 -27.47
CA ILE A 623 -8.66 -39.62 -26.01
C ILE A 623 -9.15 -41.00 -25.55
N SER A 624 -10.16 -41.56 -26.20
CA SER A 624 -10.78 -42.84 -25.81
C SER A 624 -9.82 -44.03 -25.91
N GLU A 625 -8.84 -43.98 -26.82
CA GLU A 625 -7.80 -45.00 -26.94
C GLU A 625 -6.77 -44.88 -25.80
N ASN A 626 -6.33 -43.66 -25.48
CA ASN A 626 -5.28 -43.42 -24.50
C ASN A 626 -5.78 -43.50 -23.04
N ILE A 627 -7.04 -43.15 -22.79
CA ILE A 627 -7.60 -43.08 -21.43
C ILE A 627 -7.63 -44.46 -20.74
N LYS A 628 -7.85 -45.54 -21.50
CA LYS A 628 -7.85 -46.92 -20.97
C LYS A 628 -6.47 -47.31 -20.45
N VAL A 629 -5.41 -46.82 -21.09
CA VAL A 629 -4.03 -47.07 -20.65
C VAL A 629 -3.74 -46.27 -19.38
N LEU A 630 -4.21 -45.02 -19.31
CA LEU A 630 -4.12 -44.22 -18.08
C LEU A 630 -4.84 -44.90 -16.92
N GLU A 631 -6.09 -45.31 -17.11
CA GLU A 631 -6.90 -45.99 -16.10
C GLU A 631 -6.18 -47.22 -15.53
N LYS A 632 -5.66 -48.07 -16.42
CA LYS A 632 -4.90 -49.27 -16.02
C LYS A 632 -3.63 -48.92 -15.23
N THR A 633 -2.84 -47.95 -15.70
CA THR A 633 -1.55 -47.60 -15.09
C THR A 633 -1.71 -46.91 -13.74
N VAL A 634 -2.71 -46.02 -13.60
CA VAL A 634 -3.10 -45.41 -12.33
C VAL A 634 -3.60 -46.47 -11.35
N PHE A 635 -4.43 -47.41 -11.82
CA PHE A 635 -4.91 -48.51 -10.98
C PHE A 635 -3.78 -49.41 -10.47
N GLU A 636 -2.81 -49.77 -11.32
CA GLU A 636 -1.61 -50.52 -10.92
C GLU A 636 -0.78 -49.76 -9.86
N TYR A 637 -0.61 -48.44 -10.06
CA TYR A 637 0.10 -47.59 -9.11
C TYR A 637 -0.64 -47.51 -7.78
N SER A 638 -1.98 -47.42 -7.82
CA SER A 638 -2.83 -47.33 -6.63
C SER A 638 -2.73 -48.52 -5.68
N LYS A 639 -2.36 -49.69 -6.21
CA LYS A 639 -2.18 -50.95 -5.47
C LYS A 639 -0.76 -51.17 -4.96
N SER A 640 0.19 -50.34 -5.36
CA SER A 640 1.61 -50.45 -5.01
C SER A 640 1.93 -49.63 -3.75
N ASP A 641 3.14 -49.78 -3.22
CA ASP A 641 3.62 -48.99 -2.06
C ASP A 641 4.01 -47.56 -2.53
N LYS A 642 2.99 -46.70 -2.58
CA LYS A 642 2.98 -45.37 -3.24
C LYS A 642 4.10 -44.43 -2.78
N LEU A 643 4.49 -43.54 -3.68
CA LEU A 643 5.36 -42.40 -3.40
C LEU A 643 4.49 -41.15 -3.20
N SER A 644 4.41 -40.67 -1.95
CA SER A 644 3.57 -39.53 -1.55
C SER A 644 3.89 -38.23 -2.29
N ALA A 645 5.14 -38.09 -2.76
CA ALA A 645 5.57 -36.96 -3.58
C ALA A 645 4.77 -36.80 -4.89
N PHE A 646 4.03 -37.83 -5.33
CA PHE A 646 3.24 -37.84 -6.57
C PHE A 646 1.72 -37.84 -6.35
N ASP A 647 1.23 -37.64 -5.13
CA ASP A 647 -0.21 -37.64 -4.80
C ASP A 647 -1.00 -36.60 -5.59
N TYR A 648 -0.38 -35.44 -5.87
CA TYR A 648 -0.99 -34.40 -6.72
C TYR A 648 -1.29 -34.90 -8.13
N TYR A 649 -0.37 -35.67 -8.72
CA TYR A 649 -0.53 -36.22 -10.07
C TYR A 649 -1.56 -37.36 -10.08
N GLU A 650 -1.61 -38.18 -9.04
CA GLU A 650 -2.66 -39.19 -8.88
C GLU A 650 -4.04 -38.54 -8.76
N SER A 651 -4.17 -37.52 -7.92
CA SER A 651 -5.43 -36.77 -7.79
C SER A 651 -5.85 -36.14 -9.13
N SER A 652 -4.91 -35.60 -9.89
CA SER A 652 -5.18 -34.99 -11.20
C SER A 652 -5.61 -36.03 -12.24
N ALA A 653 -4.96 -37.20 -12.27
CA ALA A 653 -5.33 -38.30 -13.14
C ALA A 653 -6.74 -38.81 -12.83
N ASN A 654 -7.10 -38.95 -11.55
CA ASN A 654 -8.45 -39.35 -11.15
C ASN A 654 -9.51 -38.33 -11.56
N LYS A 655 -9.22 -37.02 -11.48
CA LYS A 655 -10.13 -35.98 -12.00
C LYS A 655 -10.32 -36.10 -13.51
N ILE A 656 -9.25 -36.36 -14.26
CA ILE A 656 -9.29 -36.59 -15.71
C ILE A 656 -10.16 -37.81 -16.04
N LEU A 657 -9.97 -38.93 -15.35
CA LEU A 657 -10.78 -40.14 -15.53
C LEU A 657 -12.27 -39.88 -15.22
N ASN A 658 -12.57 -39.16 -14.15
CA ASN A 658 -13.93 -38.76 -13.80
C ASN A 658 -14.56 -37.86 -14.86
N PHE A 659 -13.82 -36.86 -15.36
CA PHE A 659 -14.27 -35.99 -16.44
C PHE A 659 -14.53 -36.78 -17.73
N TYR A 660 -13.64 -37.69 -18.11
CA TYR A 660 -13.84 -38.57 -19.25
C TYR A 660 -15.11 -39.42 -19.10
N ASN A 661 -15.36 -40.00 -17.92
CA ASN A 661 -16.56 -40.78 -17.66
C ASN A 661 -17.85 -39.94 -17.76
N GLN A 662 -17.80 -38.66 -17.40
CA GLN A 662 -18.93 -37.74 -17.57
C GLN A 662 -19.24 -37.47 -19.05
N ILE A 663 -18.21 -37.21 -19.87
CA ILE A 663 -18.39 -36.95 -21.31
C ILE A 663 -18.63 -38.24 -22.12
N ASN A 664 -18.30 -39.42 -21.58
CA ASN A 664 -18.49 -40.72 -22.22
C ASN A 664 -19.59 -41.56 -21.52
N CYS A 665 -20.60 -40.91 -20.93
CA CYS A 665 -21.72 -41.61 -20.31
C CYS A 665 -22.81 -41.96 -21.35
N PRO A 666 -23.57 -43.05 -21.14
CA PRO A 666 -24.74 -43.38 -21.96
C PRO A 666 -25.75 -42.22 -21.98
N LEU A 667 -26.45 -42.05 -23.11
CA LEU A 667 -27.40 -40.93 -23.29
C LEU A 667 -28.52 -40.93 -22.25
N GLU A 668 -28.85 -42.07 -21.65
CA GLU A 668 -29.86 -42.20 -20.58
C GLU A 668 -29.41 -41.59 -19.25
N GLN A 669 -28.09 -41.41 -19.06
CA GLN A 669 -27.46 -40.86 -17.86
C GLN A 669 -26.95 -39.43 -18.07
N TRP A 670 -27.05 -38.92 -19.28
CA TRP A 670 -26.57 -37.59 -19.68
C TRP A 670 -27.64 -36.51 -19.48
N ASP A 671 -27.23 -35.32 -19.03
CA ASP A 671 -28.15 -34.22 -18.68
C ASP A 671 -28.54 -33.31 -19.87
N GLY A 672 -27.97 -33.56 -21.05
CA GLY A 672 -28.22 -32.79 -22.27
C GLY A 672 -27.53 -31.42 -22.32
N LYS A 673 -26.74 -31.04 -21.32
CA LYS A 673 -26.21 -29.67 -21.15
C LYS A 673 -24.71 -29.55 -21.32
N SER A 674 -23.99 -30.66 -21.45
CA SER A 674 -22.53 -30.70 -21.61
C SER A 674 -22.14 -31.56 -22.80
N LEU A 675 -20.90 -31.44 -23.25
CA LEU A 675 -20.33 -32.35 -24.24
C LEU A 675 -20.56 -33.83 -23.89
N ASN A 676 -21.03 -34.64 -24.86
CA ASN A 676 -21.21 -36.08 -24.71
C ASN A 676 -20.85 -36.85 -25.99
N TYR A 677 -20.00 -37.86 -25.86
CA TYR A 677 -19.44 -38.64 -26.98
C TYR A 677 -20.50 -39.31 -27.88
N TYR A 678 -21.57 -39.84 -27.29
CA TYR A 678 -22.64 -40.51 -28.04
C TYR A 678 -23.57 -39.52 -28.74
N ASP A 679 -23.75 -38.33 -28.17
CA ASP A 679 -24.53 -37.26 -28.80
C ASP A 679 -23.80 -36.64 -29.99
N MET A 680 -22.48 -36.44 -29.87
CA MET A 680 -21.61 -35.90 -30.93
C MET A 680 -21.60 -36.76 -32.21
N GLN A 681 -21.90 -38.05 -32.11
CA GLN A 681 -21.91 -38.98 -33.24
C GLN A 681 -23.22 -38.93 -34.05
N LYS A 682 -24.24 -38.24 -33.56
CA LYS A 682 -25.52 -38.11 -34.27
C LYS A 682 -25.39 -37.14 -35.43
N ASP A 683 -26.16 -37.39 -36.49
CA ASP A 683 -26.30 -36.43 -37.59
C ASP A 683 -26.87 -35.08 -37.13
N ASN A 684 -27.64 -35.07 -36.04
CA ASN A 684 -28.16 -33.87 -35.41
C ASN A 684 -27.98 -33.96 -33.87
N PRO A 685 -26.82 -33.51 -33.35
CA PRO A 685 -26.53 -33.52 -31.91
C PRO A 685 -27.51 -32.64 -31.13
N THR A 686 -27.83 -33.06 -29.91
CA THR A 686 -28.66 -32.28 -28.98
C THR A 686 -27.88 -31.10 -28.40
N TYR A 687 -26.57 -31.29 -28.15
CA TYR A 687 -25.67 -30.28 -27.65
C TYR A 687 -24.87 -29.62 -28.78
N THR A 688 -24.86 -28.29 -28.82
CA THR A 688 -24.06 -27.54 -29.78
C THR A 688 -22.63 -27.43 -29.27
N ILE A 689 -21.71 -28.09 -29.96
CA ILE A 689 -20.27 -28.10 -29.63
C ILE A 689 -19.68 -26.72 -29.89
N THR A 690 -18.95 -26.19 -28.92
CA THR A 690 -18.28 -24.89 -29.02
C THR A 690 -16.78 -25.03 -29.24
N ASP A 691 -16.13 -23.93 -29.57
CA ASP A 691 -14.67 -23.80 -29.58
C ASP A 691 -14.04 -24.14 -28.21
N LEU A 692 -14.65 -23.70 -27.11
CA LEU A 692 -14.22 -24.03 -25.75
C LEU A 692 -14.21 -25.54 -25.48
N ASP A 693 -15.16 -26.31 -26.03
CA ASP A 693 -15.17 -27.77 -25.88
C ASP A 693 -13.96 -28.40 -26.59
N CYS A 694 -13.66 -27.95 -27.81
CA CYS A 694 -12.46 -28.37 -28.53
C CYS A 694 -11.19 -28.02 -27.75
N ILE A 695 -11.09 -26.80 -27.19
CA ILE A 695 -9.96 -26.37 -26.35
C ILE A 695 -9.80 -27.29 -25.14
N LYS A 696 -10.88 -27.61 -24.42
CA LYS A 696 -10.85 -28.55 -23.29
C LYS A 696 -10.30 -29.91 -23.70
N LEU A 697 -10.77 -30.45 -24.84
CA LEU A 697 -10.29 -31.72 -25.36
C LEU A 697 -8.82 -31.68 -25.81
N PHE A 698 -8.36 -30.59 -26.43
CA PHE A 698 -6.95 -30.40 -26.77
C PHE A 698 -6.06 -30.41 -25.53
N ILE A 699 -6.45 -29.63 -24.51
CA ILE A 699 -5.72 -29.52 -23.26
C ILE A 699 -5.80 -30.82 -22.46
N LEU A 700 -6.82 -31.67 -22.68
CA LEU A 700 -6.94 -32.98 -22.02
C LEU A 700 -5.96 -34.04 -22.59
N LEU A 701 -5.66 -33.99 -23.88
CA LEU A 701 -4.89 -35.04 -24.57
C LEU A 701 -3.43 -35.16 -24.08
N SER A 702 -2.72 -34.04 -23.90
CA SER A 702 -1.32 -34.04 -23.43
C SER A 702 -1.17 -34.58 -21.99
N PRO A 703 -1.95 -34.08 -21.01
CA PRO A 703 -1.98 -34.64 -19.66
C PRO A 703 -2.25 -36.13 -19.60
N ILE A 704 -3.17 -36.67 -20.43
CA ILE A 704 -3.43 -38.12 -20.45
C ILE A 704 -2.16 -38.88 -20.81
N LYS A 705 -1.45 -38.49 -21.87
CA LYS A 705 -0.21 -39.16 -22.28
C LYS A 705 0.90 -39.02 -21.25
N GLU A 706 1.11 -37.80 -20.76
CA GLU A 706 2.17 -37.52 -19.80
C GLU A 706 1.95 -38.24 -18.46
N LEU A 707 0.72 -38.23 -17.95
CA LEU A 707 0.37 -38.99 -16.74
C LEU A 707 0.52 -40.48 -16.98
N THR A 708 0.11 -40.98 -18.14
CA THR A 708 0.30 -42.40 -18.50
C THR A 708 1.79 -42.78 -18.45
N ALA A 709 2.65 -42.00 -19.10
CA ALA A 709 4.10 -42.23 -19.08
C ALA A 709 4.68 -42.13 -17.67
N LEU A 710 4.25 -41.14 -16.88
CA LEU A 710 4.67 -40.98 -15.48
C LEU A 710 4.30 -42.21 -14.65
N PHE A 711 3.05 -42.65 -14.70
CA PHE A 711 2.61 -43.83 -13.93
C PHE A 711 3.23 -45.13 -14.43
N GLN A 712 3.52 -45.27 -15.73
CA GLN A 712 4.28 -46.40 -16.25
C GLN A 712 5.70 -46.44 -15.67
N VAL A 713 6.41 -45.31 -15.65
CA VAL A 713 7.75 -45.21 -15.06
C VAL A 713 7.72 -45.47 -13.56
N LEU A 714 6.76 -44.90 -12.84
CA LEU A 714 6.58 -45.14 -11.40
C LEU A 714 6.33 -46.63 -11.10
N ASN A 715 5.42 -47.26 -11.85
CA ASN A 715 5.13 -48.68 -11.71
C ASN A 715 6.35 -49.56 -12.03
N TRP A 716 7.13 -49.19 -13.05
CA TRP A 716 8.38 -49.88 -13.39
C TRP A 716 9.41 -49.79 -12.25
N LEU A 717 9.61 -48.59 -11.69
CA LEU A 717 10.52 -48.37 -10.56
C LEU A 717 10.09 -49.16 -9.32
N LEU A 718 8.80 -49.16 -8.99
CA LEU A 718 8.25 -49.91 -7.86
C LEU A 718 8.36 -51.43 -8.06
N LYS A 719 8.20 -51.93 -9.29
CA LYS A 719 8.46 -53.35 -9.61
C LYS A 719 9.94 -53.71 -9.44
N LYS A 720 10.87 -52.85 -9.89
CA LYS A 720 12.33 -53.05 -9.75
C LYS A 720 12.82 -52.90 -8.30
N GLN A 721 12.13 -52.13 -7.47
CA GLN A 721 12.42 -52.02 -6.02
C GLN A 721 12.35 -53.37 -5.31
N ALA A 722 11.42 -54.24 -5.72
CA ALA A 722 11.29 -55.57 -5.13
C ALA A 722 12.52 -56.47 -5.37
N THR A 723 13.34 -56.15 -6.37
CA THR A 723 14.51 -56.94 -6.80
C THR A 723 15.86 -56.23 -6.61
N SER A 724 15.88 -54.96 -6.17
CA SER A 724 17.11 -54.16 -5.99
C SER A 724 17.06 -53.28 -4.72
N SER A 725 17.92 -53.57 -3.75
CA SER A 725 18.06 -52.76 -2.52
C SER A 725 18.55 -51.33 -2.78
N GLY A 726 19.33 -51.12 -3.84
CA GLY A 726 19.79 -49.78 -4.25
C GLY A 726 18.64 -48.89 -4.72
N ILE A 727 17.71 -49.44 -5.51
CA ILE A 727 16.52 -48.72 -5.98
C ILE A 727 15.60 -48.42 -4.80
N LYS A 728 15.45 -49.36 -3.86
CA LYS A 728 14.66 -49.15 -2.63
C LYS A 728 15.13 -47.91 -1.84
N ASN A 729 16.43 -47.80 -1.59
CA ASN A 729 16.97 -46.66 -0.84
C ASN A 729 16.77 -45.32 -1.58
N ILE A 730 16.83 -45.33 -2.91
CA ILE A 730 16.56 -44.12 -3.72
C ILE A 730 15.09 -43.73 -3.59
N LEU A 731 14.16 -44.69 -3.70
CA LEU A 731 12.73 -44.42 -3.66
C LEU A 731 12.19 -43.99 -2.29
N GLU A 732 12.87 -44.34 -1.19
CA GLU A 732 12.52 -43.86 0.16
C GLU A 732 12.56 -42.32 0.27
N ASN A 733 13.42 -41.65 -0.49
CA ASN A 733 13.47 -40.18 -0.52
C ASN A 733 12.23 -39.52 -1.13
N TYR A 734 11.41 -40.26 -1.90
CA TYR A 734 10.19 -39.75 -2.53
C TYR A 734 8.92 -40.13 -1.74
N ARG A 735 9.08 -40.83 -0.60
CA ARG A 735 7.99 -41.20 0.32
C ARG A 735 7.84 -40.23 1.49
N ASN A 736 8.91 -39.49 1.79
CA ASN A 736 8.95 -38.43 2.79
C ASN A 736 8.92 -37.07 2.08
#